data_AF-A0A2E2MZU6-F1
#
_entry.id   AF-A0A2E2MZU6-F1
#
_cell.length_a   1.000
_cell.length_b   1.000
_cell.length_c   1.000
_cell.angle_alpha   90.00
_cell.angle_beta   90.00
_cell.angle_gamma   90.00
#
_symmetry.space_group_name_H-M   'P 1'
#
loop_
_entity.id
_entity.type
_entity.pdbx_description
1 polymer ?
#
loop_
_entity_poly.entity_id
_entity_poly.type
_entity_poly.pdbx_seq_one_letter_code
_entity_poly.pdbx_strand_id
1 'polypeptide(L)'
;MPFAVWWQAYLTPPASAVKFAIKATLAMALALYIALWCDLDRPYWALISAAFLQIRPMSGMVLEKGISQITGTIVGCLAGIAIMSLFVQSPTPALICLTAWIILCAYAASVTRNNASFGCIMAAVTAMLIVVITASAPTGLFAVAVARLSELALGAICATLVSALLWPIQVRDHLAGLADQVVNQAFLHGALRLDNSADIAALQATLTASLQPLTQLETDSQAARYEGPEGIGRLRASHVLTVRTARLLAILHALQQLLRSHGGELPSPTKRLIEDMASDLRRSAEGSGVPQARQRLQALRHRALQCMAADSDEGIAPALDQSTARCGHSPSGPNTSDPAPTRTTESPEALLQRRIHLGLREALGHALVILDAREAIHTPGKRRLKAPALAFHRDHLEAALNGLRAGLVFALLAIVWRYTAWDNGQIAMLVGTLFSAFFATRDNPAAVAATFLKGMLAAVPSALLFGHVLLAQANDFVTLALVFMPPLFLGLLGAANPRLMGYCLAFTIGNILLTMPGNGMDFSIDGFLSRAIALLLGLSTVVMAFRLVPGLPTTIRKRRLVSATVGDLHGLHRRSLHEAESRFGGTMADRLLRLAQHDDSLPEERRYLFSLGLVGLDLGYACLNLRRRLGGRSDALDLALDDLAAALADDYGASARGHDPDSAREYGNRLLQTLERQADDSAEYRLMAGLIERLTMSLERQAARSRQARQAAPAVGVAGRQRAPLRQGAKAPGVDR
;
A
#
# COMPACT_ATOMS: atom_id res chain seq x y z
N MET A 1 -25.73 -8.85 -5.76
CA MET A 1 -24.57 -9.77 -5.71
C MET A 1 -25.02 -11.11 -6.26
N PRO A 2 -24.20 -11.83 -7.04
CA PRO A 2 -24.62 -13.10 -7.61
C PRO A 2 -24.79 -14.16 -6.51
N PHE A 3 -25.92 -14.88 -6.55
CA PHE A 3 -26.27 -15.97 -5.63
C PHE A 3 -25.14 -17.02 -5.50
N ALA A 4 -24.38 -17.25 -6.57
CA ALA A 4 -23.23 -18.13 -6.61
C ALA A 4 -22.16 -17.86 -5.53
N VAL A 5 -21.96 -16.61 -5.11
CA VAL A 5 -20.95 -16.27 -4.10
C VAL A 5 -21.37 -16.76 -2.71
N TRP A 6 -22.66 -16.63 -2.39
CA TRP A 6 -23.23 -17.15 -1.15
C TRP A 6 -23.21 -18.67 -1.14
N TRP A 7 -23.56 -19.29 -2.27
CA TRP A 7 -23.50 -20.74 -2.44
C TRP A 7 -22.10 -21.29 -2.16
N GLN A 8 -21.08 -20.73 -2.80
CA GLN A 8 -19.69 -21.15 -2.62
C GLN A 8 -19.19 -20.95 -1.19
N ALA A 9 -19.63 -19.90 -0.51
CA ALA A 9 -19.17 -19.58 0.84
C ALA A 9 -19.72 -20.55 1.90
N TYR A 10 -20.91 -21.09 1.72
CA TYR A 10 -21.59 -21.90 2.75
C TYR A 10 -21.71 -23.39 2.40
N LEU A 11 -21.90 -23.76 1.13
CA LEU A 11 -22.11 -25.16 0.73
C LEU A 11 -20.82 -25.85 0.30
N THR A 12 -19.88 -25.11 -0.29
CA THR A 12 -18.57 -25.63 -0.70
C THR A 12 -17.43 -24.77 -0.13
N PRO A 13 -17.38 -24.54 1.20
CA PRO A 13 -16.35 -23.69 1.80
C PRO A 13 -14.97 -24.35 1.67
N PRO A 14 -13.91 -23.59 1.34
CA PRO A 14 -12.56 -24.14 1.37
C PRO A 14 -12.17 -24.52 2.81
N ALA A 15 -11.30 -25.52 2.97
CA ALA A 15 -10.86 -26.00 4.29
C ALA A 15 -10.24 -24.88 5.16
N SER A 16 -9.59 -23.89 4.54
CA SER A 16 -9.06 -22.72 5.23
C SER A 16 -10.15 -21.83 5.85
N ALA A 17 -11.30 -21.68 5.19
CA ALA A 17 -12.44 -20.92 5.71
C ALA A 17 -13.10 -21.61 6.91
N VAL A 18 -13.23 -22.94 6.85
CA VAL A 18 -13.76 -23.73 7.98
C VAL A 18 -12.81 -23.66 9.17
N LYS A 19 -11.51 -23.88 8.97
CA LYS A 19 -10.49 -23.74 10.02
C LYS A 19 -10.51 -22.35 10.66
N PHE A 20 -10.64 -21.30 9.83
CA PHE A 20 -10.79 -19.92 10.29
C PHE A 20 -12.02 -19.74 11.18
N ALA A 21 -13.19 -20.18 10.73
CA ALA A 21 -14.44 -20.01 11.46
C ALA A 21 -14.45 -20.77 12.79
N ILE A 22 -13.94 -22.01 12.81
CA ILE A 22 -13.79 -22.81 14.04
C ILE A 22 -12.88 -22.09 15.03
N LYS A 23 -11.69 -21.69 14.57
CA LYS A 23 -10.67 -21.01 15.38
C LYS A 23 -11.19 -19.68 15.96
N ALA A 24 -11.92 -18.91 15.17
CA ALA A 24 -12.51 -17.64 15.59
C ALA A 24 -13.63 -17.82 16.61
N THR A 25 -14.53 -18.77 16.36
CA THR A 25 -15.63 -19.08 17.27
C THR A 25 -15.12 -19.65 18.60
N LEU A 26 -14.08 -20.48 18.59
CA LEU A 26 -13.48 -21.03 19.81
C LEU A 26 -12.81 -19.97 20.68
N ALA A 27 -12.09 -19.01 20.10
CA ALA A 27 -11.51 -17.93 20.92
C ALA A 27 -12.58 -17.00 21.50
N MET A 28 -13.63 -16.77 20.72
CA MET A 28 -14.81 -16.04 21.18
C MET A 28 -15.49 -16.75 22.35
N ALA A 29 -15.76 -18.05 22.22
CA ALA A 29 -16.32 -18.87 23.30
C ALA A 29 -15.42 -18.90 24.54
N LEU A 30 -14.10 -19.07 24.36
CA LEU A 30 -13.12 -19.07 25.46
C LEU A 30 -13.08 -17.73 26.19
N ALA A 31 -13.06 -16.61 25.45
CA ALA A 31 -13.08 -15.27 26.03
C ALA A 31 -14.36 -15.03 26.83
N LEU A 32 -15.51 -15.42 26.29
CA LEU A 32 -16.79 -15.29 26.98
C LEU A 32 -16.86 -16.18 28.24
N TYR A 33 -16.40 -17.43 28.14
CA TYR A 33 -16.36 -18.35 29.29
C TYR A 33 -15.57 -17.77 30.45
N ILE A 34 -14.32 -17.34 30.21
CA ILE A 34 -13.46 -16.79 31.26
C ILE A 34 -14.04 -15.48 31.79
N ALA A 35 -14.64 -14.65 30.93
CA ALA A 35 -15.22 -13.38 31.35
C ALA A 35 -16.45 -13.57 32.25
N LEU A 36 -17.31 -14.55 31.95
CA LEU A 36 -18.45 -14.90 32.81
C LEU A 36 -17.99 -15.54 34.12
N TRP A 37 -16.96 -16.40 34.07
CA TRP A 37 -16.38 -17.05 35.25
C TRP A 37 -15.70 -16.06 36.21
N CYS A 38 -15.03 -15.04 35.67
CA CYS A 38 -14.46 -13.94 36.45
C CYS A 38 -15.50 -12.91 36.91
N ASP A 39 -16.79 -13.10 36.60
CA ASP A 39 -17.88 -12.17 36.89
C ASP A 39 -17.58 -10.73 36.45
N LEU A 40 -17.07 -10.57 35.22
CA LEU A 40 -16.79 -9.25 34.67
C LEU A 40 -18.10 -8.50 34.37
N ASP A 41 -18.12 -7.19 34.63
CA ASP A 41 -19.29 -6.33 34.44
C ASP A 41 -19.97 -6.50 33.06
N ARG A 42 -19.18 -6.57 31.98
CA ARG A 42 -19.69 -6.66 30.61
C ARG A 42 -18.89 -7.65 29.75
N PRO A 43 -19.10 -8.96 29.90
CA PRO A 43 -18.24 -9.99 29.32
C PRO A 43 -18.35 -10.06 27.78
N TYR A 44 -19.42 -9.53 27.19
CA TYR A 44 -19.57 -9.38 25.74
C TYR A 44 -18.46 -8.53 25.09
N TRP A 45 -17.75 -7.67 25.84
CA TRP A 45 -16.62 -6.92 25.29
C TRP A 45 -15.37 -7.76 25.08
N ALA A 46 -15.12 -8.74 25.95
CA ALA A 46 -14.07 -9.73 25.74
C ALA A 46 -14.35 -10.52 24.44
N LEU A 47 -15.63 -10.84 24.21
CA LEU A 47 -16.11 -11.51 23.00
C LEU A 47 -15.91 -10.66 21.73
N ILE A 48 -16.27 -9.37 21.75
CA ILE A 48 -16.05 -8.43 20.63
C ILE A 48 -14.57 -8.26 20.33
N SER A 49 -13.75 -8.08 21.38
CA SER A 49 -12.30 -7.99 21.27
C SER A 49 -11.72 -9.21 20.55
N ALA A 50 -12.12 -10.42 20.98
CA ALA A 50 -11.65 -11.65 20.35
C ALA A 50 -12.05 -11.72 18.87
N ALA A 51 -13.28 -11.33 18.53
CA ALA A 51 -13.76 -11.31 17.15
C ALA A 51 -12.95 -10.36 16.25
N PHE A 52 -12.67 -9.13 16.68
CA PHE A 52 -11.93 -8.14 15.88
C PHE A 52 -10.47 -8.54 15.61
N LEU A 53 -9.81 -9.16 16.59
CA LEU A 53 -8.44 -9.64 16.42
C LEU A 53 -8.34 -10.79 15.42
N GLN A 54 -9.34 -11.68 15.42
CA GLN A 54 -9.36 -12.87 14.57
C GLN A 54 -9.59 -12.59 13.09
N ILE A 55 -10.07 -11.39 12.70
CA ILE A 55 -10.33 -11.02 11.29
C ILE A 55 -9.13 -11.30 10.37
N ARG A 56 -7.89 -11.23 10.89
CA ARG A 56 -6.69 -11.69 10.18
C ARG A 56 -6.13 -12.94 10.87
N PRO A 57 -6.02 -14.09 10.18
CA PRO A 57 -5.78 -15.38 10.83
C PRO A 57 -4.33 -15.65 11.27
N MET A 58 -3.37 -14.78 10.91
CA MET A 58 -1.94 -15.02 11.14
C MET A 58 -1.56 -14.65 12.57
N SER A 59 -0.90 -15.58 13.27
CA SER A 59 -0.68 -15.49 14.72
C SER A 59 0.15 -14.27 15.13
N GLY A 60 1.23 -13.95 14.39
CA GLY A 60 2.02 -12.75 14.63
C GLY A 60 1.24 -11.44 14.48
N MET A 61 0.31 -11.36 13.51
CA MET A 61 -0.56 -10.20 13.34
C MET A 61 -1.61 -10.07 14.44
N VAL A 62 -2.16 -11.19 14.91
CA VAL A 62 -3.10 -11.19 16.04
C VAL A 62 -2.40 -10.69 17.31
N LEU A 63 -1.17 -11.15 17.57
CA LEU A 63 -0.36 -10.71 18.70
C LEU A 63 -0.04 -9.21 18.63
N GLU A 64 0.44 -8.72 17.48
CA GLU A 64 0.73 -7.30 17.30
C GLU A 64 -0.52 -6.42 17.50
N LYS A 65 -1.67 -6.84 16.97
CA LYS A 65 -2.95 -6.15 17.21
C LYS A 65 -3.38 -6.20 18.66
N GLY A 66 -3.19 -7.34 19.34
CA GLY A 66 -3.49 -7.48 20.78
C GLY A 66 -2.66 -6.53 21.63
N ILE A 67 -1.35 -6.43 21.37
CA ILE A 67 -0.48 -5.46 22.05
C ILE A 67 -0.93 -4.02 21.76
N SER A 68 -1.23 -3.71 20.50
CA SER A 68 -1.71 -2.39 20.10
C SER A 68 -3.05 -2.03 20.78
N GLN A 69 -3.96 -3.00 20.90
CA GLN A 69 -5.24 -2.84 21.58
C GLN A 69 -5.08 -2.59 23.08
N ILE A 70 -4.28 -3.40 23.77
CA ILE A 70 -4.06 -3.24 25.22
C ILE A 70 -3.43 -1.87 25.49
N THR A 71 -2.41 -1.50 24.72
CA THR A 71 -1.76 -0.18 24.81
C THR A 71 -2.75 0.95 24.57
N GLY A 72 -3.55 0.86 23.49
CA GLY A 72 -4.59 1.84 23.19
C GLY A 72 -5.65 1.95 24.29
N THR A 73 -6.04 0.81 24.88
CA THR A 73 -7.03 0.75 25.97
C THR A 73 -6.49 1.44 27.21
N ILE A 74 -5.22 1.22 27.58
CA ILE A 74 -4.59 1.93 28.70
C ILE A 74 -4.60 3.44 28.47
N VAL A 75 -4.18 3.89 27.28
CA VAL A 75 -4.18 5.32 26.93
C VAL A 75 -5.60 5.90 26.96
N GLY A 76 -6.59 5.16 26.47
CA GLY A 76 -7.99 5.54 26.52
C GLY A 76 -8.55 5.60 27.95
N CYS A 77 -8.15 4.67 28.83
CA CYS A 77 -8.51 4.70 30.25
C CYS A 77 -7.94 5.94 30.94
N LEU A 78 -6.67 6.24 30.72
CA LEU A 78 -6.02 7.43 31.28
C LEU A 78 -6.70 8.73 30.80
N ALA A 79 -6.99 8.82 29.50
CA ALA A 79 -7.70 9.97 28.94
C ALA A 79 -9.13 10.10 29.48
N GLY A 80 -9.89 9.00 29.53
CA GLY A 80 -11.26 8.99 30.07
C GLY A 80 -11.31 9.38 31.54
N ILE A 81 -10.40 8.85 32.35
CA ILE A 81 -10.24 9.23 33.76
C ILE A 81 -9.89 10.71 33.88
N ALA A 82 -8.93 11.21 33.10
CA ALA A 82 -8.55 12.63 33.13
C ALA A 82 -9.70 13.56 32.77
N ILE A 83 -10.46 13.25 31.71
CA ILE A 83 -11.64 14.02 31.29
C ILE A 83 -12.69 14.03 32.40
N MET A 84 -13.00 12.86 32.99
CA MET A 84 -14.00 12.78 34.05
C MET A 84 -13.52 13.46 35.33
N SER A 85 -12.25 13.32 35.72
CA SER A 85 -11.70 14.01 36.90
C SER A 85 -11.79 15.54 36.79
N LEU A 86 -11.64 16.10 35.59
CA LEU A 86 -11.75 17.54 35.35
C LEU A 86 -13.20 18.03 35.21
N PHE A 87 -14.08 17.22 34.62
CA PHE A 87 -15.41 17.66 34.16
C PHE A 87 -16.58 16.81 34.68
N VAL A 88 -16.42 16.01 35.74
CA VAL A 88 -17.50 15.15 36.29
C VAL A 88 -18.76 15.93 36.63
N GLN A 89 -18.63 17.18 37.08
CA GLN A 89 -19.77 18.04 37.46
C GLN A 89 -20.45 18.70 36.26
N SER A 90 -19.79 18.75 35.10
CA SER A 90 -20.27 19.46 33.91
C SER A 90 -20.17 18.56 32.67
N PRO A 91 -21.27 17.88 32.29
CA PRO A 91 -21.25 16.92 31.17
C PRO A 91 -20.92 17.55 29.81
N THR A 92 -21.31 18.81 29.58
CA THR A 92 -21.09 19.50 28.29
C THR A 92 -19.60 19.67 27.96
N PRO A 93 -18.75 20.27 28.82
CA PRO A 93 -17.31 20.35 28.55
C PRO A 93 -16.64 18.97 28.51
N ALA A 94 -17.14 17.98 29.28
CA ALA A 94 -16.65 16.60 29.17
C ALA A 94 -16.85 16.03 27.76
N LEU A 95 -18.04 16.19 27.18
CA LEU A 95 -18.35 15.75 25.81
C LEU A 95 -17.56 16.52 24.74
N ILE A 96 -17.33 17.83 24.93
CA ILE A 96 -16.49 18.62 24.01
C ILE A 96 -15.03 18.14 24.05
N CYS A 97 -14.48 17.93 25.25
CA CYS A 97 -13.13 17.44 25.44
C CYS A 97 -12.96 16.03 24.84
N LEU A 98 -13.94 15.16 25.07
CA LEU A 98 -13.99 13.82 24.47
C LEU A 98 -14.09 13.88 22.94
N THR A 99 -14.86 14.82 22.38
CA THR A 99 -14.93 15.01 20.91
C THR A 99 -13.56 15.37 20.34
N ALA A 100 -12.83 16.29 20.99
CA ALA A 100 -11.48 16.64 20.59
C ALA A 100 -10.51 15.45 20.68
N TRP A 101 -10.62 14.63 21.73
CA TRP A 101 -9.87 13.39 21.88
C TRP A 101 -10.17 12.39 20.75
N ILE A 102 -11.45 12.19 20.41
CA ILE A 102 -11.86 11.32 19.29
C ILE A 102 -11.30 11.82 17.97
N ILE A 103 -11.33 13.14 17.71
CA ILE A 103 -10.74 13.74 16.50
C ILE A 103 -9.24 13.44 16.44
N LEU A 104 -8.52 13.64 17.54
CA LEU A 104 -7.08 13.39 17.63
C LEU A 104 -6.74 11.91 17.40
N CYS A 105 -7.48 10.98 18.03
CA CYS A 105 -7.27 9.55 17.87
C CYS A 105 -7.60 9.06 16.46
N ALA A 106 -8.69 9.53 15.85
CA ALA A 106 -9.06 9.17 14.48
C ALA A 106 -8.11 9.77 13.43
N TYR A 107 -7.58 10.97 13.69
CA TYR A 107 -6.47 11.55 12.94
C TYR A 107 -5.21 10.68 13.04
N ALA A 108 -4.79 10.36 14.26
CA ALA A 108 -3.61 9.52 14.51
C ALA A 108 -3.76 8.14 13.83
N ALA A 109 -4.93 7.51 13.96
CA ALA A 109 -5.26 6.24 13.31
C ALA A 109 -5.14 6.30 11.78
N SER A 110 -5.45 7.44 11.17
CA SER A 110 -5.32 7.64 9.71
C SER A 110 -3.87 7.92 9.26
N VAL A 111 -3.04 8.49 10.13
CA VAL A 111 -1.62 8.79 9.84
C VAL A 111 -0.72 7.58 10.06
N THR A 112 -1.00 6.77 11.09
CA THR A 112 -0.24 5.56 11.39
C THR A 112 -0.59 4.44 10.41
N ARG A 113 0.37 3.94 9.64
CA ARG A 113 0.24 2.64 8.95
C ARG A 113 0.53 1.51 9.95
N ASN A 114 -0.02 0.33 9.69
CA ASN A 114 0.09 -0.89 10.51
C ASN A 114 -0.93 -0.99 11.67
N ASN A 115 -0.81 -2.03 12.49
CA ASN A 115 -1.72 -2.37 13.59
C ASN A 115 -1.80 -1.30 14.70
N ALA A 116 -0.91 -0.31 14.73
CA ALA A 116 -0.98 0.85 15.61
C ALA A 116 -2.27 1.68 15.41
N SER A 117 -2.79 1.75 14.18
CA SER A 117 -4.05 2.43 13.86
C SER A 117 -5.22 1.86 14.67
N PHE A 118 -5.22 0.54 14.88
CA PHE A 118 -6.20 -0.14 15.71
C PHE A 118 -6.08 0.29 17.19
N GLY A 119 -4.87 0.44 17.72
CA GLY A 119 -4.64 0.97 19.06
C GLY A 119 -5.19 2.39 19.25
N CYS A 120 -5.00 3.28 18.27
CA CYS A 120 -5.57 4.63 18.31
C CYS A 120 -7.12 4.61 18.31
N ILE A 121 -7.73 3.73 17.52
CA ILE A 121 -9.19 3.56 17.51
C ILE A 121 -9.69 3.06 18.87
N MET A 122 -9.00 2.08 19.47
CA MET A 122 -9.36 1.55 20.79
C MET A 122 -9.18 2.60 21.89
N ALA A 123 -8.19 3.48 21.80
CA ALA A 123 -8.02 4.61 22.72
C ALA A 123 -9.21 5.59 22.67
N ALA A 124 -9.75 5.86 21.47
CA ALA A 124 -10.95 6.69 21.32
C ALA A 124 -12.19 6.03 21.94
N VAL A 125 -12.42 4.76 21.61
CA VAL A 125 -13.60 4.01 22.05
C VAL A 125 -13.60 3.79 23.56
N THR A 126 -12.46 3.44 24.15
CA THR A 126 -12.35 3.22 25.60
C THR A 126 -12.57 4.52 26.38
N ALA A 127 -11.96 5.63 25.96
CA ALA A 127 -12.19 6.94 26.61
C ALA A 127 -13.66 7.35 26.49
N MET A 128 -14.27 7.15 25.32
CA MET A 128 -15.68 7.43 25.08
C MET A 128 -16.59 6.60 26.00
N LEU A 129 -16.37 5.29 26.10
CA LEU A 129 -17.16 4.42 26.97
C LEU A 129 -17.07 4.87 28.43
N ILE A 130 -15.87 5.14 28.94
CA ILE A 130 -15.68 5.58 30.34
C ILE A 130 -16.44 6.89 30.60
N VAL A 131 -16.23 7.90 29.75
CA VAL A 131 -16.88 9.22 29.94
C VAL A 131 -18.40 9.11 29.85
N VAL A 132 -18.92 8.38 28.86
CA VAL A 132 -20.36 8.28 28.63
C VAL A 132 -21.05 7.44 29.71
N ILE A 133 -20.45 6.32 30.14
CA ILE A 133 -21.01 5.47 31.19
C ILE A 133 -20.98 6.19 32.54
N THR A 134 -19.85 6.82 32.89
CA THR A 134 -19.72 7.54 34.17
C THR A 134 -20.53 8.83 34.20
N ALA A 135 -20.83 9.44 33.04
CA ALA A 135 -21.76 10.58 32.99
C ALA A 135 -23.19 10.21 33.42
N SER A 136 -23.61 8.96 33.25
CA SER A 136 -24.90 8.46 33.73
C SER A 136 -24.88 7.98 35.19
N ALA A 137 -23.72 7.54 35.69
CA ALA A 137 -23.53 7.08 37.06
C ALA A 137 -22.13 7.50 37.58
N PRO A 138 -22.03 8.61 38.34
CA PRO A 138 -20.73 9.18 38.73
C PRO A 138 -19.91 8.33 39.71
N THR A 139 -20.56 7.43 40.46
CA THR A 139 -19.92 6.56 41.44
C THR A 139 -19.31 5.34 40.75
N GLY A 140 -17.98 5.32 40.61
CA GLY A 140 -17.26 4.14 40.10
C GLY A 140 -16.40 4.37 38.85
N LEU A 141 -15.95 5.60 38.56
CA LEU A 141 -15.05 5.91 37.44
C LEU A 141 -13.89 4.90 37.30
N PHE A 142 -13.18 4.62 38.39
CA PHE A 142 -12.05 3.70 38.39
C PHE A 142 -12.47 2.24 38.13
N ALA A 143 -13.59 1.80 38.71
CA ALA A 143 -14.13 0.46 38.49
C ALA A 143 -14.50 0.25 37.01
N VAL A 144 -15.16 1.22 36.38
CA VAL A 144 -15.48 1.18 34.95
C VAL A 144 -14.21 1.08 34.10
N ALA A 145 -13.17 1.84 34.43
CA ALA A 145 -11.89 1.81 33.72
C ALA A 145 -11.16 0.47 33.87
N VAL A 146 -11.13 -0.10 35.07
CA VAL A 146 -10.55 -1.43 35.33
C VAL A 146 -11.33 -2.51 34.58
N ALA A 147 -12.67 -2.46 34.60
CA ALA A 147 -13.52 -3.37 33.84
C ALA A 147 -13.27 -3.29 32.33
N ARG A 148 -13.12 -2.08 31.76
CA ARG A 148 -12.75 -1.94 30.34
C ARG A 148 -11.39 -2.58 30.05
N LEU A 149 -10.40 -2.34 30.90
CA LEU A 149 -9.05 -2.85 30.69
C LEU A 149 -9.02 -4.38 30.79
N SER A 150 -9.67 -4.98 31.79
CA SER A 150 -9.69 -6.42 32.00
C SER A 150 -10.44 -7.15 30.89
N GLU A 151 -11.62 -6.67 30.47
CA GLU A 151 -12.43 -7.29 29.42
C GLU A 151 -11.70 -7.28 28.06
N LEU A 152 -11.14 -6.15 27.66
CA LEU A 152 -10.45 -6.00 26.38
C LEU A 152 -9.10 -6.74 26.38
N ALA A 153 -8.39 -6.76 27.52
CA ALA A 153 -7.15 -7.52 27.64
C ALA A 153 -7.43 -9.02 27.60
N LEU A 154 -8.45 -9.51 28.31
CA LEU A 154 -8.84 -10.91 28.31
C LEU A 154 -9.21 -11.39 26.90
N GLY A 155 -10.07 -10.64 26.20
CA GLY A 155 -10.40 -10.96 24.81
C GLY A 155 -9.19 -11.00 23.88
N ALA A 156 -8.23 -10.08 24.08
CA ALA A 156 -6.98 -10.07 23.31
C ALA A 156 -6.10 -11.29 23.60
N ILE A 157 -5.94 -11.64 24.88
CA ILE A 157 -5.15 -12.80 25.32
C ILE A 157 -5.76 -14.10 24.79
N CYS A 158 -7.07 -14.30 24.91
CA CYS A 158 -7.76 -15.49 24.40
C CYS A 158 -7.63 -15.63 22.88
N ALA A 159 -7.78 -14.52 22.13
CA ALA A 159 -7.61 -14.52 20.68
C ALA A 159 -6.17 -14.87 20.28
N THR A 160 -5.17 -14.30 20.95
CA THR A 160 -3.76 -14.62 20.71
C THR A 160 -3.45 -16.08 21.05
N LEU A 161 -3.94 -16.58 22.19
CA LEU A 161 -3.70 -17.94 22.66
C LEU A 161 -4.27 -18.98 21.69
N VAL A 162 -5.56 -18.87 21.35
CA VAL A 162 -6.19 -19.75 20.35
C VAL A 162 -5.50 -19.58 18.99
N SER A 163 -5.04 -18.36 18.67
CA SER A 163 -4.32 -18.15 17.42
C SER A 163 -2.96 -18.83 17.34
N ALA A 164 -2.26 -18.93 18.47
CA ALA A 164 -0.98 -19.62 18.58
C ALA A 164 -1.12 -21.14 18.65
N LEU A 165 -2.18 -21.66 19.31
CA LEU A 165 -2.35 -23.09 19.56
C LEU A 165 -3.09 -23.84 18.43
N LEU A 166 -4.14 -23.26 17.85
CA LEU A 166 -4.98 -23.94 16.84
C LEU A 166 -4.56 -23.56 15.42
N TRP A 167 -3.99 -24.52 14.69
CA TRP A 167 -3.49 -24.36 13.32
C TRP A 167 -2.75 -23.02 13.13
N PRO A 168 -1.59 -22.83 13.75
CA PRO A 168 -0.85 -21.58 13.64
C PRO A 168 -0.47 -21.33 12.18
N ILE A 169 -0.99 -20.24 11.60
CA ILE A 169 -0.57 -19.74 10.30
C ILE A 169 0.48 -18.68 10.59
N GLN A 170 1.72 -18.97 10.20
CA GLN A 170 2.85 -18.11 10.47
C GLN A 170 2.91 -16.98 9.44
N VAL A 171 3.23 -15.77 9.89
CA VAL A 171 3.45 -14.60 9.02
C VAL A 171 4.54 -14.92 8.00
N ARG A 172 5.53 -15.76 8.33
CA ARG A 172 6.59 -16.17 7.38
C ARG A 172 6.03 -16.77 6.07
N ASP A 173 5.01 -17.63 6.14
CA ASP A 173 4.50 -18.35 4.97
C ASP A 173 3.69 -17.41 4.08
N HIS A 174 2.94 -16.48 4.70
CA HIS A 174 2.23 -15.42 4.00
C HIS A 174 3.18 -14.42 3.32
N LEU A 175 4.21 -13.96 4.03
CA LEU A 175 5.23 -13.07 3.45
C LEU A 175 6.00 -13.76 2.31
N ALA A 176 6.30 -15.06 2.45
CA ALA A 176 6.92 -15.85 1.40
C ALA A 176 6.03 -15.93 0.15
N GLY A 177 4.74 -16.22 0.30
CA GLY A 177 3.78 -16.23 -0.80
C GLY A 177 3.62 -14.87 -1.49
N LEU A 178 3.57 -13.78 -0.72
CA LEU A 178 3.55 -12.42 -1.27
C LEU A 178 4.85 -12.09 -2.01
N ALA A 179 6.01 -12.45 -1.45
CA ALA A 179 7.29 -12.24 -2.10
C ALA A 179 7.38 -13.00 -3.43
N ASP A 180 6.92 -14.25 -3.47
CA ASP A 180 6.84 -15.04 -4.70
C ASP A 180 5.97 -14.35 -5.76
N GLN A 181 4.79 -13.87 -5.39
CA GLN A 181 3.91 -13.12 -6.30
C GLN A 181 4.58 -11.84 -6.82
N VAL A 182 5.20 -11.05 -5.95
CA VAL A 182 5.91 -9.82 -6.32
C VAL A 182 7.00 -10.12 -7.35
N VAL A 183 7.87 -11.10 -7.07
CA VAL A 183 9.00 -11.46 -7.93
C VAL A 183 8.51 -11.98 -9.28
N ASN A 184 7.55 -12.92 -9.27
CA ASN A 184 7.05 -13.52 -10.50
C ASN A 184 6.40 -12.46 -11.41
N GLN A 185 5.58 -11.58 -10.84
CA GLN A 185 4.91 -10.51 -11.60
C GLN A 185 5.89 -9.43 -12.05
N ALA A 186 6.90 -9.08 -11.25
CA ALA A 186 7.95 -8.14 -11.65
C ALA A 186 8.79 -8.69 -12.81
N PHE A 187 9.13 -9.97 -12.78
CA PHE A 187 9.89 -10.63 -13.85
C PHE A 187 9.08 -10.79 -15.13
N LEU A 188 7.81 -11.17 -15.01
CA LEU A 188 6.89 -11.19 -16.16
C LEU A 188 6.72 -9.79 -16.76
N HIS A 189 6.57 -8.75 -15.93
CA HIS A 189 6.54 -7.36 -16.40
C HIS A 189 7.83 -6.98 -17.13
N GLY A 190 8.99 -7.39 -16.61
CA GLY A 190 10.27 -7.17 -17.26
C GLY A 190 10.41 -7.85 -18.60
N ALA A 191 9.99 -9.11 -18.73
CA ALA A 191 9.96 -9.82 -20.00
C ALA A 191 9.10 -9.08 -21.04
N LEU A 192 7.89 -8.64 -20.67
CA LEU A 192 7.00 -7.88 -21.57
C LEU A 192 7.59 -6.53 -22.01
N ARG A 193 8.35 -5.85 -21.15
CA ARG A 193 9.02 -4.58 -21.47
C ARG A 193 10.18 -4.80 -22.44
N LEU A 194 10.96 -5.86 -22.24
CA LEU A 194 12.11 -6.21 -23.09
C LEU A 194 11.68 -6.74 -24.45
N ASP A 195 10.59 -7.50 -24.52
CA ASP A 195 9.95 -7.94 -25.78
C ASP A 195 9.29 -6.78 -26.56
N ASN A 196 9.37 -5.55 -26.03
CA ASN A 196 8.73 -4.36 -26.56
C ASN A 196 7.23 -4.54 -26.86
N SER A 197 6.51 -5.23 -25.96
CA SER A 197 5.08 -5.49 -26.15
C SER A 197 4.29 -4.19 -26.35
N ALA A 198 3.37 -4.21 -27.32
CA ALA A 198 2.41 -3.14 -27.58
C ALA A 198 1.17 -3.23 -26.67
N ASP A 199 0.99 -4.35 -25.96
CA ASP A 199 -0.16 -4.57 -25.09
C ASP A 199 -0.03 -3.78 -23.77
N ILE A 200 -0.64 -2.59 -23.76
CA ILE A 200 -0.67 -1.70 -22.60
C ILE A 200 -1.45 -2.34 -21.45
N ALA A 201 -2.52 -3.10 -21.74
CA ALA A 201 -3.35 -3.72 -20.73
C ALA A 201 -2.59 -4.82 -19.99
N ALA A 202 -1.85 -5.69 -20.70
CA ALA A 202 -0.99 -6.69 -20.07
C ALA A 202 0.15 -6.07 -19.25
N LEU A 203 0.78 -4.99 -19.75
CA LEU A 203 1.80 -4.26 -19.00
C LEU A 203 1.25 -3.65 -17.71
N GLN A 204 0.04 -3.09 -17.75
CA GLN A 204 -0.62 -2.53 -16.57
C GLN A 204 -1.03 -3.63 -15.59
N ALA A 205 -1.62 -4.72 -16.08
CA ALA A 205 -2.06 -5.85 -15.26
C ALA A 205 -0.90 -6.50 -14.49
N THR A 206 0.21 -6.82 -15.17
CA THR A 206 1.40 -7.43 -14.54
C THR A 206 2.05 -6.50 -13.53
N LEU A 207 2.07 -5.19 -13.79
CA LEU A 207 2.59 -4.25 -12.81
C LEU A 207 1.69 -4.15 -11.58
N THR A 208 0.39 -3.95 -11.75
CA THR A 208 -0.55 -3.87 -10.61
C THR A 208 -0.48 -5.16 -9.80
N ALA A 209 -0.38 -6.31 -10.47
CA ALA A 209 -0.18 -7.61 -9.85
C ALA A 209 1.17 -7.75 -9.12
N SER A 210 2.18 -6.93 -9.42
CA SER A 210 3.44 -6.85 -8.66
C SER A 210 3.38 -5.83 -7.52
N LEU A 211 2.85 -4.63 -7.77
CA LEU A 211 2.81 -3.53 -6.80
C LEU A 211 1.81 -3.78 -5.65
N GLN A 212 0.66 -4.38 -5.93
CA GLN A 212 -0.32 -4.68 -4.90
C GLN A 212 0.23 -5.62 -3.81
N PRO A 213 0.74 -6.83 -4.14
CA PRO A 213 1.36 -7.69 -3.12
C PRO A 213 2.62 -7.07 -2.53
N LEU A 214 3.34 -6.19 -3.24
CA LEU A 214 4.50 -5.47 -2.69
C LEU A 214 4.10 -4.50 -1.56
N THR A 215 3.04 -3.71 -1.76
CA THR A 215 2.51 -2.82 -0.71
C THR A 215 1.90 -3.58 0.47
N GLN A 216 1.28 -4.73 0.19
CA GLN A 216 0.76 -5.61 1.23
C GLN A 216 1.89 -6.27 2.04
N LEU A 217 2.93 -6.77 1.36
CA LEU A 217 4.13 -7.34 1.97
C LEU A 217 4.76 -6.34 2.94
N GLU A 218 4.92 -5.10 2.49
CA GLU A 218 5.48 -4.03 3.32
C GLU A 218 4.61 -3.75 4.56
N THR A 219 3.29 -3.71 4.42
CA THR A 219 2.36 -3.49 5.54
C THR A 219 2.36 -4.65 6.54
N ASP A 220 2.32 -5.89 6.04
CA ASP A 220 2.19 -7.09 6.87
C ASP A 220 3.55 -7.52 7.47
N SER A 221 4.69 -7.07 6.90
CA SER A 221 6.04 -7.44 7.33
C SER A 221 6.40 -6.99 8.75
N GLN A 222 5.75 -5.95 9.28
CA GLN A 222 6.02 -5.48 10.65
C GLN A 222 5.63 -6.53 11.70
N ALA A 223 4.57 -7.31 11.43
CA ALA A 223 4.12 -8.39 12.29
C ALA A 223 5.18 -9.51 12.44
N ALA A 224 6.10 -9.65 11.47
CA ALA A 224 7.16 -10.64 11.53
C ALA A 224 8.09 -10.45 12.74
N ARG A 225 8.23 -9.22 13.26
CA ARG A 225 9.04 -8.92 14.47
C ARG A 225 8.58 -9.71 15.70
N TYR A 226 7.32 -10.14 15.73
CA TYR A 226 6.71 -10.85 16.85
C TYR A 226 6.79 -12.38 16.73
N GLU A 227 7.36 -12.92 15.65
CA GLU A 227 7.50 -14.38 15.41
C GLU A 227 8.94 -14.90 15.60
N GLY A 228 9.73 -14.24 16.46
CA GLY A 228 11.07 -14.68 16.85
C GLY A 228 12.23 -13.87 16.25
N PRO A 229 13.49 -14.26 16.53
CA PRO A 229 14.68 -13.46 16.23
C PRO A 229 14.92 -13.24 14.72
N GLU A 230 14.47 -14.18 13.90
CA GLU A 230 14.55 -14.11 12.44
C GLU A 230 13.58 -13.11 11.80
N GLY A 231 12.56 -12.67 12.54
CA GLY A 231 11.52 -11.76 12.06
C GLY A 231 12.06 -10.42 11.54
N ILE A 232 13.07 -9.88 12.22
CA ILE A 232 13.74 -8.64 11.82
C ILE A 232 14.48 -8.82 10.48
N GLY A 233 15.03 -10.02 10.23
CA GLY A 233 15.65 -10.36 8.95
C GLY A 233 14.65 -10.34 7.79
N ARG A 234 13.46 -10.93 8.00
CA ARG A 234 12.37 -10.93 7.00
C ARG A 234 11.89 -9.52 6.71
N LEU A 235 11.71 -8.69 7.73
CA LEU A 235 11.35 -7.27 7.56
C LEU A 235 12.37 -6.51 6.70
N ARG A 236 13.66 -6.66 6.99
CA ARG A 236 14.73 -6.03 6.18
C ARG A 236 14.73 -6.54 4.74
N ALA A 237 14.49 -7.84 4.55
CA ALA A 237 14.41 -8.45 3.23
C ALA A 237 13.19 -7.91 2.44
N SER A 238 12.04 -7.72 3.08
CA SER A 238 10.87 -7.06 2.47
C SER A 238 11.19 -5.64 2.03
N HIS A 239 11.90 -4.84 2.84
CA HIS A 239 12.32 -3.50 2.44
C HIS A 239 13.27 -3.52 1.23
N VAL A 240 14.26 -4.43 1.22
CA VAL A 240 15.15 -4.62 0.05
C VAL A 240 14.35 -4.97 -1.18
N LEU A 241 13.41 -5.92 -1.06
CA LEU A 241 12.55 -6.34 -2.16
C LEU A 241 11.76 -5.15 -2.73
N THR A 242 11.16 -4.33 -1.87
CA THR A 242 10.41 -3.13 -2.29
C THR A 242 11.28 -2.14 -3.08
N VAL A 243 12.45 -1.76 -2.54
CA VAL A 243 13.34 -0.80 -3.22
C VAL A 243 13.87 -1.37 -4.54
N ARG A 244 14.29 -2.63 -4.55
CA ARG A 244 14.91 -3.25 -5.72
C ARG A 244 13.91 -3.53 -6.83
N THR A 245 12.68 -3.93 -6.48
CA THR A 245 11.58 -4.07 -7.45
C THR A 245 11.23 -2.72 -8.07
N ALA A 246 11.09 -1.66 -7.27
CA ALA A 246 10.84 -0.32 -7.79
C ALA A 246 11.97 0.13 -8.76
N ARG A 247 13.24 -0.12 -8.42
CA ARG A 247 14.37 0.17 -9.33
C ARG A 247 14.33 -0.62 -10.62
N LEU A 248 14.08 -1.92 -10.52
CA LEU A 248 13.98 -2.80 -11.68
C LEU A 248 12.91 -2.26 -12.65
N LEU A 249 11.73 -1.89 -12.14
CA LEU A 249 10.65 -1.31 -12.92
C LEU A 249 11.04 0.02 -13.60
N ALA A 250 11.77 0.90 -12.90
CA ALA A 250 12.28 2.15 -13.45
C ALA A 250 13.24 1.90 -14.63
N ILE A 251 14.22 1.02 -14.43
CA ILE A 251 15.25 0.71 -15.43
C ILE A 251 14.62 0.03 -16.65
N LEU A 252 13.71 -0.92 -16.44
CA LEU A 252 12.99 -1.57 -17.54
C LEU A 252 12.13 -0.58 -18.33
N HIS A 253 11.53 0.41 -17.66
CA HIS A 253 10.80 1.47 -18.33
C HIS A 253 11.74 2.32 -19.21
N ALA A 254 12.88 2.75 -18.67
CA ALA A 254 13.88 3.52 -19.40
C ALA A 254 14.47 2.72 -20.59
N LEU A 255 14.79 1.44 -20.38
CA LEU A 255 15.25 0.54 -21.44
C LEU A 255 14.21 0.42 -22.55
N GLN A 256 12.93 0.20 -22.21
CA GLN A 256 11.89 0.12 -23.24
C GLN A 256 11.76 1.42 -24.03
N GLN A 257 11.93 2.59 -23.42
CA GLN A 257 11.93 3.86 -24.15
C GLN A 257 13.07 3.93 -25.17
N LEU A 258 14.25 3.42 -24.83
CA LEU A 258 15.39 3.32 -25.75
C LEU A 258 15.13 2.30 -26.87
N LEU A 259 14.65 1.11 -26.53
CA LEU A 259 14.30 0.06 -27.50
C LEU A 259 13.22 0.51 -28.50
N ARG A 260 12.23 1.29 -28.06
CA ARG A 260 11.20 1.82 -28.94
C ARG A 260 11.69 2.90 -29.90
N SER A 261 12.70 3.67 -29.49
CA SER A 261 13.22 4.77 -30.29
C SER A 261 14.30 4.32 -31.27
N HIS A 262 15.14 3.36 -30.88
CA HIS A 262 16.33 2.98 -31.64
C HIS A 262 16.48 1.45 -31.83
N GLY A 263 15.44 0.66 -31.55
CA GLY A 263 15.53 -0.81 -31.57
C GLY A 263 15.83 -1.42 -32.93
N GLY A 264 15.48 -0.71 -34.02
CA GLY A 264 15.80 -1.13 -35.39
C GLY A 264 17.32 -1.18 -35.65
N GLU A 265 18.03 -0.20 -35.11
CA GLU A 265 19.46 0.08 -35.33
C GLU A 265 20.39 -0.79 -34.47
N LEU A 266 19.86 -1.65 -33.60
CA LEU A 266 20.67 -2.45 -32.69
C LEU A 266 21.38 -3.61 -33.40
N PRO A 267 22.67 -3.86 -33.09
CA PRO A 267 23.38 -5.04 -33.55
C PRO A 267 22.71 -6.35 -33.09
N SER A 268 22.83 -7.39 -33.93
CA SER A 268 22.38 -8.75 -33.63
C SER A 268 22.81 -9.30 -32.26
N PRO A 269 24.06 -9.14 -31.78
CA PRO A 269 24.45 -9.65 -30.46
C PRO A 269 23.67 -8.99 -29.31
N THR A 270 23.42 -7.67 -29.38
CA THR A 270 22.65 -6.93 -28.37
C THR A 270 21.18 -7.34 -28.39
N LYS A 271 20.59 -7.51 -29.59
CA LYS A 271 19.21 -8.03 -29.74
C LYS A 271 19.04 -9.41 -29.09
N ARG A 272 19.97 -10.34 -29.36
CA ARG A 272 19.98 -11.68 -28.73
C ARG A 272 20.11 -11.62 -27.21
N LEU A 273 20.95 -10.72 -26.67
CA LEU A 273 21.08 -10.56 -25.22
C LEU A 273 19.77 -10.09 -24.56
N ILE A 274 19.03 -9.20 -25.22
CA ILE A 274 17.72 -8.72 -24.76
C ILE A 274 16.69 -9.87 -24.78
N GLU A 275 16.63 -10.62 -25.89
CA GLU A 275 15.74 -11.77 -26.05
C GLU A 275 16.02 -12.87 -25.02
N ASP A 276 17.31 -13.20 -24.81
CA ASP A 276 17.74 -14.17 -23.80
C ASP A 276 17.31 -13.73 -22.39
N MET A 277 17.51 -12.44 -22.07
CA MET A 277 17.09 -11.88 -20.78
C MET A 277 15.57 -11.91 -20.60
N ALA A 278 14.79 -11.57 -21.63
CA ALA A 278 13.33 -11.62 -21.58
C ALA A 278 12.82 -13.06 -21.36
N SER A 279 13.39 -14.03 -22.09
CA SER A 279 13.10 -15.45 -21.95
C SER A 279 13.43 -15.98 -20.55
N ASP A 280 14.61 -15.66 -20.01
CA ASP A 280 15.01 -16.14 -18.70
C ASP A 280 14.22 -15.50 -17.55
N LEU A 281 13.82 -14.22 -17.67
CA LEU A 281 12.89 -13.61 -16.72
C LEU A 281 11.52 -14.31 -16.74
N ARG A 282 10.98 -14.62 -17.92
CA ARG A 282 9.71 -15.35 -18.07
C ARG A 282 9.77 -16.74 -17.45
N ARG A 283 10.81 -17.52 -17.75
CA ARG A 283 11.06 -18.85 -17.15
C ARG A 283 11.29 -18.79 -15.63
N SER A 284 11.85 -17.69 -15.14
CA SER A 284 12.04 -17.46 -13.70
C SER A 284 10.71 -17.18 -12.98
N ALA A 285 9.75 -16.55 -13.67
CA ALA A 285 8.39 -16.33 -13.15
C ALA A 285 7.54 -17.62 -13.13
N GLU A 286 7.77 -18.55 -14.07
CA GLU A 286 7.00 -19.79 -14.25
C GLU A 286 7.40 -20.94 -13.30
N GLY A 287 8.35 -20.73 -12.39
CA GLY A 287 8.62 -21.67 -11.29
C GLY A 287 9.94 -22.44 -11.36
N SER A 288 10.93 -21.97 -12.13
CA SER A 288 12.30 -22.46 -11.91
C SER A 288 12.74 -22.11 -10.48
N GLY A 289 13.27 -23.09 -9.74
CA GLY A 289 13.71 -22.88 -8.36
C GLY A 289 14.68 -21.70 -8.26
N VAL A 290 14.62 -20.93 -7.16
CA VAL A 290 15.44 -19.72 -6.93
C VAL A 290 16.93 -19.91 -7.28
N PRO A 291 17.59 -21.06 -6.96
CA PRO A 291 18.99 -21.28 -7.34
C PRO A 291 19.22 -21.34 -8.85
N GLN A 292 18.32 -22.00 -9.60
CA GLN A 292 18.43 -22.13 -11.05
C GLN A 292 18.19 -20.78 -11.75
N ALA A 293 17.15 -20.05 -11.33
CA ALA A 293 16.88 -18.70 -11.82
C ALA A 293 18.09 -17.77 -11.57
N ARG A 294 18.69 -17.85 -10.37
CA ARG A 294 19.90 -17.11 -10.03
C ARG A 294 21.07 -17.46 -10.95
N GLN A 295 21.36 -18.73 -11.15
CA GLN A 295 22.48 -19.17 -12.01
C GLN A 295 22.33 -18.64 -13.44
N ARG A 296 21.14 -18.72 -14.02
CA ARG A 296 20.85 -18.19 -15.36
C ARG A 296 21.06 -16.67 -15.44
N LEU A 297 20.47 -15.92 -14.51
CA LEU A 297 20.64 -14.45 -14.46
C LEU A 297 22.09 -14.04 -14.18
N GLN A 298 22.85 -14.83 -13.41
CA GLN A 298 24.29 -14.60 -13.21
C GLN A 298 25.07 -14.83 -14.51
N ALA A 299 24.79 -15.91 -15.24
CA ALA A 299 25.41 -16.18 -16.54
C ALA A 299 25.14 -15.05 -17.55
N LEU A 300 23.90 -14.56 -17.62
CA LEU A 300 23.55 -13.40 -18.45
C LEU A 300 24.29 -12.13 -18.02
N ARG A 301 24.45 -11.91 -16.72
CA ARG A 301 25.22 -10.76 -16.21
C ARG A 301 26.69 -10.84 -16.62
N HIS A 302 27.30 -12.03 -16.61
CA HIS A 302 28.66 -12.23 -17.09
C HIS A 302 28.78 -11.96 -18.60
N ARG A 303 27.82 -12.43 -19.41
CA ARG A 303 27.77 -12.14 -20.85
C ARG A 303 27.62 -10.65 -21.13
N ALA A 304 26.73 -9.95 -20.41
CA ALA A 304 26.58 -8.50 -20.54
C ALA A 304 27.87 -7.74 -20.21
N LEU A 305 28.63 -8.19 -19.20
CA LEU A 305 29.94 -7.62 -18.86
C LEU A 305 30.98 -7.86 -19.97
N GLN A 306 30.97 -9.04 -20.60
CA GLN A 306 31.85 -9.35 -21.72
C GLN A 306 31.54 -8.48 -22.94
N CYS A 307 30.27 -8.29 -23.28
CA CYS A 307 29.86 -7.38 -24.35
C CYS A 307 30.31 -5.94 -24.07
N MET A 308 30.20 -5.47 -22.82
CA MET A 308 30.68 -4.14 -22.45
C MET A 308 32.20 -4.00 -22.52
N ALA A 309 32.96 -5.06 -22.21
CA ALA A 309 34.42 -5.05 -22.34
C ALA A 309 34.82 -4.97 -23.82
N ALA A 310 34.13 -5.72 -24.70
CA ALA A 310 34.33 -5.64 -26.13
C ALA A 310 34.00 -4.25 -26.70
N ASP A 311 32.92 -3.59 -26.23
CA ASP A 311 32.59 -2.21 -26.60
C ASP A 311 33.72 -1.22 -26.20
N SER A 312 34.48 -1.54 -25.15
CA SER A 312 35.56 -0.67 -24.63
C SER A 312 36.85 -0.85 -25.43
N ASP A 313 37.14 -2.08 -25.88
CA ASP A 313 38.34 -2.42 -26.64
C ASP A 313 38.23 -2.00 -28.12
N GLU A 314 37.03 -2.07 -28.74
CA GLU A 314 36.80 -1.53 -30.10
C GLU A 314 37.00 -0.01 -30.19
N GLY A 315 36.79 0.73 -29.08
CA GLY A 315 37.09 2.16 -29.00
C GLY A 315 38.58 2.51 -28.86
N ILE A 316 39.44 1.52 -28.57
CA ILE A 316 40.89 1.68 -28.35
C ILE A 316 41.71 1.10 -29.52
N ALA A 317 41.11 0.37 -30.46
CA ALA A 317 41.81 -0.17 -31.62
C ALA A 317 42.50 0.96 -32.41
N PRO A 318 43.83 0.94 -32.59
CA PRO A 318 44.49 1.93 -33.41
C PRO A 318 43.99 1.72 -34.83
N ALA A 319 43.53 2.80 -35.47
CA ALA A 319 43.30 2.86 -36.91
C ALA A 319 44.65 2.81 -37.66
N LEU A 320 45.44 1.77 -37.41
CA LEU A 320 46.59 1.39 -38.19
C LEU A 320 46.17 0.20 -39.05
N ASP A 321 46.12 0.50 -40.34
CA ASP A 321 46.38 -0.40 -41.47
C ASP A 321 45.18 -0.68 -42.38
N GLN A 322 44.91 0.28 -43.27
CA GLN A 322 44.35 -0.01 -44.60
C GLN A 322 44.57 1.09 -45.66
N SER A 323 45.47 2.07 -45.44
CA SER A 323 45.73 3.14 -46.44
C SER A 323 47.19 3.30 -46.88
N THR A 324 48.11 2.39 -46.51
CA THR A 324 49.49 2.41 -46.99
C THR A 324 49.76 1.31 -48.01
N ALA A 325 49.10 1.41 -49.16
CA ALA A 325 49.50 0.71 -50.38
C ALA A 325 49.16 1.53 -51.62
N ARG A 326 49.68 2.77 -51.70
CA ARG A 326 49.96 3.45 -52.99
C ARG A 326 50.77 4.74 -52.77
N CYS A 327 51.72 4.91 -53.68
CA CYS A 327 52.56 6.09 -53.98
C CYS A 327 53.87 6.22 -53.18
N GLY A 328 54.97 6.14 -53.93
CA GLY A 328 56.35 6.27 -53.46
C GLY A 328 56.96 7.65 -53.71
N HIS A 329 58.20 7.80 -53.23
CA HIS A 329 59.27 8.79 -53.50
C HIS A 329 58.87 10.29 -53.39
N SER A 330 59.52 11.20 -52.64
CA SER A 330 60.93 11.43 -52.27
C SER A 330 61.00 12.50 -51.14
N PRO A 331 62.17 12.87 -50.55
CA PRO A 331 62.30 13.49 -49.22
C PRO A 331 62.57 15.01 -49.21
N SER A 332 62.15 15.74 -48.16
CA SER A 332 62.91 16.80 -47.42
C SER A 332 62.03 17.73 -46.56
N GLY A 333 62.44 17.97 -45.30
CA GLY A 333 61.99 19.09 -44.44
C GLY A 333 61.76 18.71 -42.96
N PRO A 334 62.39 19.39 -41.96
CA PRO A 334 62.21 19.08 -40.54
C PRO A 334 61.07 19.90 -39.89
N ASN A 335 60.25 19.21 -39.07
CA ASN A 335 59.60 19.57 -37.80
C ASN A 335 59.27 21.08 -37.52
N THR A 336 58.11 21.51 -37.01
CA THR A 336 57.26 20.99 -35.93
C THR A 336 55.87 21.66 -35.98
N SER A 337 54.80 20.87 -36.01
CA SER A 337 53.51 21.25 -35.44
C SER A 337 52.92 19.98 -34.85
N ASP A 338 52.99 19.83 -33.53
CA ASP A 338 52.32 18.74 -32.82
C ASP A 338 50.84 18.73 -33.23
N PRO A 339 50.29 17.65 -33.80
CA PRO A 339 48.86 17.52 -33.91
C PRO A 339 48.31 17.25 -32.51
N ALA A 340 47.45 18.14 -32.03
CA ALA A 340 46.63 17.92 -30.84
C ALA A 340 46.01 16.51 -30.91
N PRO A 341 45.90 15.77 -29.78
CA PRO A 341 45.33 14.44 -29.80
C PRO A 341 43.88 14.55 -30.29
N THR A 342 43.64 14.05 -31.51
CA THR A 342 42.31 13.89 -32.07
C THR A 342 41.54 12.96 -31.15
N ARG A 343 40.68 13.54 -30.28
CA ARG A 343 39.70 12.81 -29.48
C ARG A 343 38.92 11.90 -30.42
N THR A 344 39.13 10.60 -30.33
CA THR A 344 38.36 9.60 -31.07
C THR A 344 36.88 9.81 -30.75
N THR A 345 36.13 10.26 -31.74
CA THR A 345 34.68 10.40 -31.67
C THR A 345 34.08 9.00 -31.72
N GLU A 346 33.80 8.40 -30.56
CA GLU A 346 32.95 7.21 -30.48
C GLU A 346 31.66 7.46 -31.28
N SER A 347 31.26 6.50 -32.13
CA SER A 347 30.06 6.63 -32.95
C SER A 347 28.80 6.75 -32.06
N PRO A 348 27.76 7.50 -32.49
CA PRO A 348 26.49 7.61 -31.75
C PRO A 348 25.85 6.25 -31.42
N GLU A 349 26.01 5.28 -32.33
CA GLU A 349 25.55 3.89 -32.18
C GLU A 349 26.26 3.16 -31.02
N ALA A 350 27.60 3.30 -30.92
CA ALA A 350 28.38 2.70 -29.84
C ALA A 350 27.97 3.23 -28.45
N LEU A 351 27.65 4.52 -28.36
CA LEU A 351 27.17 5.15 -27.11
C LEU A 351 25.78 4.65 -26.70
N LEU A 352 24.88 4.50 -27.66
CA LEU A 352 23.56 3.93 -27.45
C LEU A 352 23.67 2.46 -26.97
N GLN A 353 24.51 1.66 -27.64
CA GLN A 353 24.79 0.28 -27.27
C GLN A 353 25.32 0.18 -25.84
N ARG A 354 26.31 1.01 -25.49
CA ARG A 354 26.87 1.08 -24.14
C ARG A 354 25.82 1.42 -23.08
N ARG A 355 24.88 2.32 -23.37
CA ARG A 355 23.75 2.64 -22.47
C ARG A 355 22.80 1.47 -22.28
N ILE A 356 22.48 0.75 -23.35
CA ILE A 356 21.60 -0.43 -23.28
C ILE A 356 22.28 -1.52 -22.47
N HIS A 357 23.56 -1.81 -22.73
CA HIS A 357 24.33 -2.78 -21.95
C HIS A 357 24.43 -2.39 -20.46
N LEU A 358 24.64 -1.10 -20.14
CA LEU A 358 24.60 -0.60 -18.77
C LEU A 358 23.24 -0.82 -18.11
N GLY A 359 22.14 -0.48 -18.79
CA GLY A 359 20.79 -0.67 -18.28
C GLY A 359 20.43 -2.15 -18.06
N LEU A 360 20.79 -3.03 -19.01
CA LEU A 360 20.62 -4.48 -18.87
C LEU A 360 21.41 -5.03 -17.68
N ARG A 361 22.67 -4.59 -17.52
CA ARG A 361 23.51 -4.98 -16.39
C ARG A 361 22.91 -4.54 -15.06
N GLU A 362 22.42 -3.30 -14.97
CA GLU A 362 21.76 -2.80 -13.77
C GLU A 362 20.46 -3.56 -13.47
N ALA A 363 19.63 -3.81 -14.48
CA ALA A 363 18.40 -4.59 -14.35
C ALA A 363 18.68 -6.02 -13.87
N LEU A 364 19.67 -6.71 -14.43
CA LEU A 364 20.11 -8.04 -13.96
C LEU A 364 20.64 -7.99 -12.53
N GLY A 365 21.41 -6.96 -12.17
CA GLY A 365 21.86 -6.73 -10.80
C GLY A 365 20.70 -6.60 -9.81
N HIS A 366 19.66 -5.85 -10.17
CA HIS A 366 18.44 -5.73 -9.36
C HIS A 366 17.66 -7.04 -9.28
N ALA A 367 17.49 -7.76 -10.39
CA ALA A 367 16.82 -9.06 -10.43
C ALA A 367 17.51 -10.09 -9.52
N LEU A 368 18.84 -10.13 -9.49
CA LEU A 368 19.61 -10.99 -8.59
C LEU A 368 19.39 -10.64 -7.12
N VAL A 369 19.41 -9.36 -6.76
CA VAL A 369 19.14 -8.94 -5.36
C VAL A 369 17.69 -9.18 -4.97
N ILE A 370 16.75 -9.10 -5.91
CA ILE A 370 15.34 -9.46 -5.70
C ILE A 370 15.21 -10.95 -5.35
N LEU A 371 15.92 -11.83 -6.07
CA LEU A 371 15.99 -13.26 -5.73
C LEU A 371 16.64 -13.50 -4.36
N ASP A 372 17.67 -12.74 -4.01
CA ASP A 372 18.31 -12.80 -2.68
C ASP A 372 17.36 -12.38 -1.56
N ALA A 373 16.58 -11.32 -1.78
CA ALA A 373 15.58 -10.85 -0.84
C ALA A 373 14.43 -11.86 -0.69
N ARG A 374 13.97 -12.44 -1.80
CA ARG A 374 13.00 -13.54 -1.80
C ARG A 374 13.52 -14.72 -0.96
N GLU A 375 14.75 -15.17 -1.20
CA GLU A 375 15.36 -16.26 -0.42
C GLU A 375 15.49 -15.89 1.06
N ALA A 376 15.86 -14.65 1.40
CA ALA A 376 15.96 -14.18 2.78
C ALA A 376 14.60 -14.07 3.50
N ILE A 377 13.49 -13.88 2.77
CA ILE A 377 12.13 -13.91 3.35
C ILE A 377 11.75 -15.36 3.72
N HIS A 378 12.04 -16.30 2.80
CA HIS A 378 11.83 -17.74 3.03
C HIS A 378 12.77 -18.27 4.14
N THR A 379 14.06 -17.93 4.10
CA THR A 379 15.11 -18.46 4.98
C THR A 379 16.14 -17.37 5.35
N PRO A 380 15.85 -16.52 6.34
CA PRO A 380 16.67 -15.34 6.68
C PRO A 380 18.08 -15.66 7.17
N GLY A 381 18.32 -16.86 7.73
CA GLY A 381 19.64 -17.28 8.22
C GLY A 381 20.76 -17.31 7.16
N LYS A 382 20.42 -17.40 5.87
CA LYS A 382 21.42 -17.50 4.78
C LYS A 382 21.99 -16.14 4.33
N ARG A 383 21.29 -15.02 4.53
CA ARG A 383 21.69 -13.71 4.00
C ARG A 383 21.35 -12.55 4.94
N ARG A 384 22.37 -11.83 5.39
CA ARG A 384 22.19 -10.61 6.17
C ARG A 384 22.05 -9.40 5.25
N LEU A 385 20.81 -9.06 4.93
CA LEU A 385 20.49 -7.84 4.16
C LEU A 385 20.43 -6.63 5.10
N LYS A 386 21.08 -5.53 4.69
CA LYS A 386 20.98 -4.22 5.34
C LYS A 386 20.05 -3.35 4.50
N ALA A 387 18.92 -2.96 5.07
CA ALA A 387 18.04 -1.93 4.51
C ALA A 387 17.56 -1.02 5.64
N PRO A 388 17.60 0.31 5.43
CA PRO A 388 16.94 1.26 6.31
C PRO A 388 15.42 1.13 6.18
N ALA A 389 14.70 1.58 7.19
CA ALA A 389 13.24 1.58 7.17
C ALA A 389 12.71 2.45 6.01
N LEU A 390 11.64 2.00 5.36
CA LEU A 390 10.98 2.78 4.33
C LEU A 390 10.17 3.92 4.95
N ALA A 391 10.22 5.09 4.30
CA ALA A 391 9.34 6.20 4.62
C ALA A 391 8.06 6.11 3.77
N PHE A 392 6.91 6.33 4.40
CA PHE A 392 5.61 6.30 3.74
C PHE A 392 5.06 7.71 3.51
N HIS A 393 4.27 7.86 2.46
CA HIS A 393 3.46 9.06 2.27
C HIS A 393 2.37 9.15 3.34
N ARG A 394 2.37 10.23 4.13
CA ARG A 394 1.37 10.53 5.15
C ARG A 394 0.50 11.70 4.67
N ASP A 395 -0.76 11.42 4.37
CA ASP A 395 -1.71 12.46 3.97
C ASP A 395 -2.41 13.05 5.20
N HIS A 396 -1.80 14.08 5.77
CA HIS A 396 -2.31 14.77 6.96
C HIS A 396 -3.68 15.43 6.75
N LEU A 397 -4.01 15.85 5.52
CA LEU A 397 -5.30 16.47 5.22
C LEU A 397 -6.42 15.43 5.21
N GLU A 398 -6.19 14.30 4.54
CA GLU A 398 -7.14 13.17 4.55
C GLU A 398 -7.33 12.64 5.98
N ALA A 399 -6.25 12.55 6.75
CA ALA A 399 -6.32 12.21 8.17
C ALA A 399 -7.12 13.23 8.99
N ALA A 400 -6.94 14.53 8.76
CA ALA A 400 -7.67 15.58 9.48
C ALA A 400 -9.17 15.54 9.16
N LEU A 401 -9.53 15.35 7.88
CA LEU A 401 -10.94 15.16 7.47
C LEU A 401 -11.55 13.92 8.11
N ASN A 402 -10.81 12.81 8.18
CA ASN A 402 -11.26 11.60 8.86
C ASN A 402 -11.47 11.81 10.36
N GLY A 403 -10.54 12.52 11.01
CA GLY A 403 -10.67 12.92 12.41
C GLY A 403 -11.90 13.77 12.67
N LEU A 404 -12.07 14.85 11.90
CA LEU A 404 -13.22 15.75 11.98
C LEU A 404 -14.53 15.01 11.72
N ARG A 405 -14.59 14.10 10.75
CA ARG A 405 -15.78 13.28 10.47
C ARG A 405 -16.17 12.42 11.68
N ALA A 406 -15.21 11.72 12.29
CA ALA A 406 -15.47 10.91 13.48
C ALA A 406 -15.95 11.76 14.66
N GLY A 407 -15.34 12.94 14.87
CA GLY A 407 -15.78 13.91 15.88
C GLY A 407 -17.19 14.43 15.62
N LEU A 408 -17.53 14.76 14.37
CA LEU A 408 -18.89 15.20 13.99
C LEU A 408 -19.93 14.11 14.23
N VAL A 409 -19.64 12.86 13.87
CA VAL A 409 -20.53 11.71 14.13
C VAL A 409 -20.78 11.57 15.63
N PHE A 410 -19.73 11.59 16.44
CA PHE A 410 -19.85 11.50 17.89
C PHE A 410 -20.66 12.68 18.46
N ALA A 411 -20.31 13.92 18.11
CA ALA A 411 -20.95 15.12 18.63
C ALA A 411 -22.46 15.17 18.31
N LEU A 412 -22.85 14.81 17.08
CA LEU A 412 -24.26 14.75 16.69
C LEU A 412 -25.03 13.71 17.52
N LEU A 413 -24.48 12.51 17.69
CA LEU A 413 -25.11 11.46 18.47
C LEU A 413 -25.15 11.79 19.97
N ALA A 414 -24.11 12.45 20.49
CA ALA A 414 -24.05 12.92 21.87
C ALA A 414 -25.08 14.01 22.17
N ILE A 415 -25.29 14.94 21.22
CA ILE A 415 -26.35 15.95 21.29
C ILE A 415 -27.71 15.26 21.37
N VAL A 416 -28.01 14.33 20.46
CA VAL A 416 -29.27 13.58 20.45
C VAL A 416 -29.46 12.86 21.79
N TRP A 417 -28.47 12.08 22.23
CA TRP A 417 -28.53 11.36 23.50
C TRP A 417 -28.80 12.27 24.71
N ARG A 418 -28.15 13.44 24.76
CA ARG A 418 -28.29 14.39 25.87
C ARG A 418 -29.69 15.01 25.95
N TYR A 419 -30.32 15.29 24.81
CA TYR A 419 -31.65 15.90 24.76
C TYR A 419 -32.79 14.89 24.88
N THR A 420 -32.62 13.68 24.34
CA THR A 420 -33.64 12.64 24.43
C THR A 420 -33.58 11.85 25.73
N ALA A 421 -32.47 11.95 26.48
CA ALA A 421 -32.18 11.12 27.65
C ALA A 421 -32.33 9.62 27.34
N TRP A 422 -32.02 9.22 26.11
CA TRP A 422 -32.27 7.87 25.63
C TRP A 422 -31.30 6.86 26.24
N ASP A 423 -31.81 5.90 27.01
CA ASP A 423 -31.01 4.90 27.73
C ASP A 423 -29.96 4.22 26.84
N ASN A 424 -30.37 3.74 25.66
CA ASN A 424 -29.50 3.03 24.73
C ASN A 424 -28.73 3.93 23.75
N GLY A 425 -28.83 5.26 23.88
CA GLY A 425 -28.14 6.19 22.97
C GLY A 425 -26.60 6.07 23.03
N GLN A 426 -26.06 5.54 24.13
CA GLN A 426 -24.64 5.23 24.27
C GLN A 426 -24.15 4.21 23.24
N ILE A 427 -24.99 3.23 22.89
CA ILE A 427 -24.69 2.21 21.89
C ILE A 427 -24.60 2.84 20.50
N ALA A 428 -25.50 3.79 20.18
CA ALA A 428 -25.46 4.52 18.93
C ALA A 428 -24.15 5.33 18.80
N MET A 429 -23.76 6.06 19.86
CA MET A 429 -22.50 6.81 19.92
C MET A 429 -21.28 5.91 19.73
N LEU A 430 -21.26 4.75 20.40
CA LEU A 430 -20.20 3.76 20.29
C LEU A 430 -20.02 3.28 18.85
N VAL A 431 -21.10 2.79 18.25
CA VAL A 431 -21.06 2.23 16.89
C VAL A 431 -20.75 3.32 15.87
N GLY A 432 -21.31 4.52 16.05
CA GLY A 432 -21.01 5.68 15.23
C GLY A 432 -19.51 6.01 15.23
N THR A 433 -18.93 6.13 16.42
CA THR A 433 -17.53 6.53 16.60
C THR A 433 -16.56 5.45 16.13
N LEU A 434 -16.76 4.21 16.59
CA LEU A 434 -15.90 3.06 16.25
C LEU A 434 -15.84 2.84 14.75
N PHE A 435 -16.99 2.74 14.07
CA PHE A 435 -17.02 2.40 12.65
C PHE A 435 -16.69 3.59 11.73
N SER A 436 -16.94 4.83 12.17
CA SER A 436 -16.45 6.02 11.43
C SER A 436 -14.93 6.02 11.35
N ALA A 437 -14.22 5.78 12.46
CA ALA A 437 -12.76 5.71 12.45
C ALA A 437 -12.24 4.45 11.73
N PHE A 438 -12.87 3.30 11.94
CA PHE A 438 -12.43 2.02 11.36
C PHE A 438 -12.58 1.94 9.83
N PHE A 439 -13.63 2.55 9.26
CA PHE A 439 -13.84 2.55 7.81
C PHE A 439 -13.11 3.68 7.09
N ALA A 440 -12.66 4.73 7.78
CA ALA A 440 -12.05 5.91 7.17
C ALA A 440 -10.79 5.64 6.32
N THR A 441 -10.09 4.53 6.58
CA THR A 441 -8.89 4.11 5.85
C THR A 441 -9.16 3.16 4.69
N ARG A 442 -10.43 2.84 4.40
CA ARG A 442 -10.84 1.96 3.28
C ARG A 442 -11.03 2.77 2.00
N ASP A 443 -10.76 2.15 0.85
CA ASP A 443 -10.80 2.83 -0.46
C ASP A 443 -12.19 3.41 -0.80
N ASN A 444 -13.27 2.74 -0.37
CA ASN A 444 -14.64 3.24 -0.50
C ASN A 444 -15.38 3.09 0.84
N PRO A 445 -15.21 4.05 1.76
CA PRO A 445 -15.70 3.90 3.13
C PRO A 445 -17.23 3.93 3.21
N ALA A 446 -17.89 4.71 2.36
CA ALA A 446 -19.35 4.79 2.30
C ALA A 446 -19.96 3.45 1.84
N ALA A 447 -19.37 2.79 0.84
CA ALA A 447 -19.84 1.49 0.38
C ALA A 447 -19.63 0.42 1.44
N VAL A 448 -18.46 0.40 2.10
CA VAL A 448 -18.17 -0.54 3.19
C VAL A 448 -19.12 -0.32 4.37
N ALA A 449 -19.38 0.92 4.77
CA ALA A 449 -20.35 1.22 5.83
C ALA A 449 -21.77 0.75 5.46
N ALA A 450 -22.17 0.91 4.19
CA ALA A 450 -23.49 0.48 3.72
C ALA A 450 -23.64 -1.05 3.64
N THR A 451 -22.58 -1.79 3.28
CA THR A 451 -22.61 -3.26 3.34
C THR A 451 -22.64 -3.76 4.78
N PHE A 452 -21.90 -3.10 5.67
CA PHE A 452 -21.90 -3.39 7.09
C PHE A 452 -23.28 -3.16 7.72
N LEU A 453 -23.96 -2.05 7.38
CA LEU A 453 -25.34 -1.78 7.82
C LEU A 453 -26.32 -2.89 7.39
N LYS A 454 -26.20 -3.43 6.18
CA LYS A 454 -27.04 -4.53 5.71
C LYS A 454 -26.81 -5.82 6.49
N GLY A 455 -25.54 -6.14 6.82
CA GLY A 455 -25.22 -7.29 7.66
C GLY A 455 -25.73 -7.13 9.09
N MET A 456 -25.66 -5.92 9.64
CA MET A 456 -26.25 -5.58 10.95
C MET A 456 -27.77 -5.73 10.95
N LEU A 457 -28.45 -5.31 9.89
CA LEU A 457 -29.89 -5.49 9.72
C LEU A 457 -30.28 -6.98 9.70
N ALA A 458 -29.49 -7.82 9.02
CA ALA A 458 -29.68 -9.27 9.03
C ALA A 458 -29.41 -9.91 10.40
N ALA A 459 -28.62 -9.27 11.27
CA ALA A 459 -28.37 -9.74 12.63
C ALA A 459 -29.58 -9.58 13.54
N VAL A 460 -30.49 -8.63 13.27
CA VAL A 460 -31.69 -8.38 14.11
C VAL A 460 -32.58 -9.61 14.25
N PRO A 461 -33.10 -10.24 13.18
CA PRO A 461 -33.91 -11.45 13.32
C PRO A 461 -33.12 -12.63 13.92
N SER A 462 -31.82 -12.74 13.62
CA SER A 462 -30.95 -13.77 14.19
C SER A 462 -30.80 -13.58 15.71
N ALA A 463 -30.51 -12.38 16.18
CA ALA A 463 -30.32 -12.09 17.60
C ALA A 463 -31.64 -12.15 18.39
N LEU A 464 -32.78 -11.89 17.74
CA LEU A 464 -34.09 -12.13 18.34
C LEU A 464 -34.31 -13.64 18.57
N LEU A 465 -34.07 -14.46 17.55
CA LEU A 465 -34.25 -15.91 17.66
C LEU A 465 -33.23 -16.57 18.58
N PHE A 466 -31.93 -16.41 18.28
CA PHE A 466 -30.85 -17.09 19.00
C PHE A 466 -30.45 -16.37 20.28
N GLY A 467 -30.53 -15.04 20.32
CA GLY A 467 -30.09 -14.25 21.47
C GLY A 467 -31.16 -13.99 22.50
N HIS A 468 -32.44 -14.11 22.16
CA HIS A 468 -33.56 -13.90 23.10
C HIS A 468 -34.42 -15.16 23.25
N VAL A 469 -35.08 -15.62 22.18
CA VAL A 469 -36.08 -16.70 22.26
C VAL A 469 -35.46 -18.05 22.70
N LEU A 470 -34.36 -18.46 22.06
CA LEU A 470 -33.70 -19.72 22.38
C LEU A 470 -32.82 -19.59 23.64
N LEU A 471 -32.13 -18.46 23.79
CA LEU A 471 -31.20 -18.25 24.90
C LEU A 471 -31.92 -18.09 26.25
N ALA A 472 -33.18 -17.64 26.26
CA ALA A 472 -33.99 -17.59 27.48
C ALA A 472 -34.25 -18.97 28.11
N GLN A 473 -33.99 -20.06 27.39
CA GLN A 473 -34.13 -21.44 27.87
C GLN A 473 -32.79 -22.02 28.36
N ALA A 474 -31.68 -21.31 28.17
CA ALA A 474 -30.35 -21.77 28.58
C ALA A 474 -30.11 -21.49 30.07
N ASN A 475 -29.65 -22.51 30.80
CA ASN A 475 -29.41 -22.43 32.25
C ASN A 475 -27.92 -22.52 32.62
N ASP A 476 -27.07 -22.80 31.65
CA ASP A 476 -25.65 -23.05 31.87
C ASP A 476 -24.83 -22.54 30.67
N PHE A 477 -23.52 -22.47 30.85
CA PHE A 477 -22.64 -21.98 29.80
C PHE A 477 -22.65 -22.87 28.55
N VAL A 478 -22.79 -24.20 28.69
CA VAL A 478 -22.77 -25.12 27.55
C VAL A 478 -24.00 -24.90 26.69
N THR A 479 -25.18 -24.78 27.29
CA THR A 479 -26.42 -24.44 26.55
C THR A 479 -26.34 -23.05 25.92
N LEU A 480 -25.79 -22.05 26.62
CA LEU A 480 -25.51 -20.73 26.05
C LEU A 480 -24.60 -20.83 24.81
N ALA A 481 -23.50 -21.56 24.91
CA ALA A 481 -22.56 -21.72 23.81
C ALA A 481 -23.18 -22.46 22.62
N LEU A 482 -23.94 -23.53 22.87
CA LEU A 482 -24.63 -24.31 21.84
C LEU A 482 -25.67 -23.47 21.07
N VAL A 483 -26.34 -22.53 21.73
CA VAL A 483 -27.34 -21.66 21.08
C VAL A 483 -26.67 -20.46 20.39
N PHE A 484 -25.71 -19.82 21.07
CA PHE A 484 -25.20 -18.51 20.65
C PHE A 484 -24.00 -18.58 19.71
N MET A 485 -23.16 -19.62 19.79
CA MET A 485 -21.98 -19.74 18.92
C MET A 485 -22.31 -20.10 17.45
N PRO A 486 -23.34 -20.91 17.11
CA PRO A 486 -23.67 -21.23 15.73
C PRO A 486 -23.89 -20.03 14.80
N PRO A 487 -24.70 -18.99 15.13
CA PRO A 487 -24.83 -17.82 14.26
C PRO A 487 -23.50 -17.07 14.12
N LEU A 488 -22.68 -17.00 15.17
CA LEU A 488 -21.36 -16.36 15.10
C LEU A 488 -20.42 -17.13 14.17
N PHE A 489 -20.43 -18.46 14.24
CA PHE A 489 -19.69 -19.35 13.35
C PHE A 489 -20.10 -19.16 11.89
N LEU A 490 -21.40 -19.11 11.59
CA LEU A 490 -21.89 -18.87 10.22
C LEU A 490 -21.50 -17.49 9.69
N GLY A 491 -21.51 -16.47 10.54
CA GLY A 491 -20.98 -15.15 10.20
C GLY A 491 -19.48 -15.19 9.90
N LEU A 492 -18.68 -15.89 10.71
CA LEU A 492 -17.24 -16.01 10.51
C LEU A 492 -16.89 -16.87 9.27
N LEU A 493 -17.65 -17.93 9.00
CA LEU A 493 -17.48 -18.75 7.80
C LEU A 493 -17.69 -17.93 6.52
N GLY A 494 -18.77 -17.14 6.47
CA GLY A 494 -18.99 -16.21 5.37
C GLY A 494 -17.94 -15.10 5.29
N ALA A 495 -17.42 -14.65 6.45
CA ALA A 495 -16.42 -13.61 6.53
C ALA A 495 -15.05 -14.02 5.96
N ALA A 496 -14.78 -15.33 5.87
CA ALA A 496 -13.58 -15.85 5.21
C ALA A 496 -13.53 -15.53 3.70
N ASN A 497 -14.67 -15.21 3.08
CA ASN A 497 -14.72 -14.75 1.69
C ASN A 497 -14.60 -13.21 1.63
N PRO A 498 -13.56 -12.64 0.98
CA PRO A 498 -13.36 -11.18 0.92
C PRO A 498 -14.55 -10.38 0.38
N ARG A 499 -15.37 -11.00 -0.50
CA ARG A 499 -16.56 -10.34 -1.08
C ARG A 499 -17.72 -10.24 -0.08
N LEU A 500 -17.83 -11.18 0.85
CA LEU A 500 -18.89 -11.24 1.85
C LEU A 500 -18.46 -10.70 3.22
N MET A 501 -17.15 -10.54 3.43
CA MET A 501 -16.53 -10.12 4.70
C MET A 501 -17.27 -9.00 5.42
N GLY A 502 -17.62 -7.91 4.72
CA GLY A 502 -18.33 -6.77 5.34
C GLY A 502 -19.72 -7.10 5.86
N TYR A 503 -20.47 -7.97 5.17
CA TYR A 503 -21.82 -8.40 5.60
C TYR A 503 -21.73 -9.35 6.78
N CYS A 504 -20.93 -10.40 6.65
CA CYS A 504 -20.91 -11.49 7.61
C CYS A 504 -20.20 -11.10 8.91
N LEU A 505 -19.19 -10.22 8.85
CA LEU A 505 -18.58 -9.64 10.05
C LEU A 505 -19.57 -8.75 10.82
N ALA A 506 -20.37 -7.93 10.10
CA ALA A 506 -21.41 -7.13 10.72
C ALA A 506 -22.51 -8.00 11.34
N PHE A 507 -22.83 -9.12 10.70
CA PHE A 507 -23.75 -10.11 11.24
C PHE A 507 -23.24 -10.70 12.55
N THR A 508 -21.97 -11.13 12.61
CA THR A 508 -21.34 -11.64 13.84
C THR A 508 -21.33 -10.57 14.94
N ILE A 509 -20.83 -9.37 14.65
CA ILE A 509 -20.76 -8.28 15.64
C ILE A 509 -22.16 -7.84 16.09
N GLY A 510 -23.13 -7.81 15.18
CA GLY A 510 -24.51 -7.46 15.47
C GLY A 510 -25.18 -8.44 16.41
N ASN A 511 -24.98 -9.75 16.22
CA ASN A 511 -25.47 -10.76 17.16
C ASN A 511 -24.86 -10.53 18.56
N ILE A 512 -23.60 -10.14 18.68
CA ILE A 512 -22.98 -9.86 19.99
C ILE A 512 -23.57 -8.61 20.64
N LEU A 513 -23.67 -7.50 19.89
CA LEU A 513 -24.14 -6.23 20.42
C LEU A 513 -25.64 -6.19 20.73
N LEU A 514 -26.44 -7.02 20.06
CA LEU A 514 -27.87 -7.14 20.31
C LEU A 514 -28.19 -8.07 21.49
N THR A 515 -27.45 -9.17 21.62
CA THR A 515 -27.64 -10.15 22.70
C THR A 515 -27.00 -9.71 24.01
N MET A 516 -25.85 -9.02 23.97
CA MET A 516 -25.09 -8.59 25.15
C MET A 516 -24.95 -9.69 26.24
N PRO A 517 -24.36 -10.85 25.91
CA PRO A 517 -24.25 -11.95 26.87
C PRO A 517 -23.53 -11.52 28.16
N GLY A 518 -24.08 -11.90 29.31
CA GLY A 518 -23.63 -11.53 30.65
C GLY A 518 -24.24 -12.41 31.75
N ASN A 519 -23.79 -12.26 33.00
CA ASN A 519 -24.36 -13.02 34.13
C ASN A 519 -25.77 -12.54 34.53
N GLY A 520 -26.12 -11.29 34.20
CA GLY A 520 -27.43 -10.68 34.44
C GLY A 520 -28.22 -10.38 33.16
N MET A 521 -28.32 -11.33 32.22
CA MET A 521 -29.06 -11.10 30.97
C MET A 521 -30.54 -10.82 31.22
N ASP A 522 -31.05 -9.74 30.61
CA ASP A 522 -32.48 -9.50 30.44
C ASP A 522 -32.91 -10.03 29.07
N PHE A 523 -34.12 -10.60 29.00
CA PHE A 523 -34.74 -11.04 27.75
C PHE A 523 -35.91 -10.13 27.36
N SER A 524 -35.81 -8.84 27.69
CA SER A 524 -36.85 -7.86 27.40
C SER A 524 -36.88 -7.50 25.91
N ILE A 525 -38.05 -7.63 25.28
CA ILE A 525 -38.21 -7.30 23.85
C ILE A 525 -38.07 -5.78 23.65
N ASP A 526 -38.53 -4.97 24.60
CA ASP A 526 -38.41 -3.51 24.54
C ASP A 526 -36.95 -3.06 24.57
N GLY A 527 -36.16 -3.61 25.50
CA GLY A 527 -34.72 -3.37 25.60
C GLY A 527 -34.01 -3.80 24.32
N PHE A 528 -34.31 -5.00 23.82
CA PHE A 528 -33.78 -5.49 22.54
C PHE A 528 -34.07 -4.55 21.37
N LEU A 529 -35.33 -4.14 21.19
CA LEU A 529 -35.73 -3.31 20.07
C LEU A 529 -35.08 -1.92 20.17
N SER A 530 -35.01 -1.35 21.37
CA SER A 530 -34.29 -0.10 21.61
C SER A 530 -32.79 -0.22 21.29
N ARG A 531 -32.14 -1.33 21.67
CA ARG A 531 -30.74 -1.61 21.32
C ARG A 531 -30.56 -1.73 19.79
N ALA A 532 -31.47 -2.41 19.11
CA ALA A 532 -31.45 -2.55 17.65
C ALA A 532 -31.58 -1.21 16.92
N ILE A 533 -32.51 -0.35 17.35
CA ILE A 533 -32.67 1.00 16.80
C ILE A 533 -31.39 1.81 17.00
N ALA A 534 -30.76 1.75 18.18
CA ALA A 534 -29.50 2.45 18.48
C ALA A 534 -28.36 2.04 17.55
N LEU A 535 -28.17 0.72 17.35
CA LEU A 535 -27.15 0.19 16.45
C LEU A 535 -27.36 0.64 15.00
N LEU A 536 -28.60 0.52 14.50
CA LEU A 536 -28.94 0.88 13.13
C LEU A 536 -28.82 2.40 12.90
N LEU A 537 -29.23 3.22 13.87
CA LEU A 537 -29.09 4.67 13.81
C LEU A 537 -27.61 5.10 13.81
N GLY A 538 -26.80 4.50 14.69
CA GLY A 538 -25.35 4.74 14.74
C GLY A 538 -24.67 4.46 13.39
N LEU A 539 -24.88 3.27 12.81
CA LEU A 539 -24.33 2.92 11.49
C LEU A 539 -24.91 3.77 10.35
N SER A 540 -26.20 4.11 10.39
CA SER A 540 -26.82 4.98 9.38
C SER A 540 -26.18 6.38 9.40
N THR A 541 -25.86 6.89 10.59
CA THR A 541 -25.14 8.16 10.77
C THR A 541 -23.73 8.08 10.17
N VAL A 542 -23.02 6.96 10.33
CA VAL A 542 -21.71 6.73 9.70
C VAL A 542 -21.82 6.74 8.17
N VAL A 543 -22.79 6.01 7.60
CA VAL A 543 -23.03 5.99 6.15
C VAL A 543 -23.30 7.40 5.64
N MET A 544 -24.13 8.17 6.35
CA MET A 544 -24.45 9.54 6.00
C MET A 544 -23.24 10.46 6.11
N ALA A 545 -22.43 10.33 7.17
CA ALA A 545 -21.23 11.13 7.38
C ALA A 545 -20.20 10.94 6.26
N PHE A 546 -20.01 9.71 5.76
CA PHE A 546 -19.13 9.46 4.61
C PHE A 546 -19.70 10.00 3.29
N ARG A 547 -21.01 10.19 3.17
CA ARG A 547 -21.65 10.80 1.99
C ARG A 547 -21.63 12.33 2.04
N LEU A 548 -21.86 12.92 3.22
CA LEU A 548 -21.91 14.38 3.43
C LEU A 548 -20.53 15.00 3.53
N VAL A 549 -19.59 14.31 4.17
CA VAL A 549 -18.18 14.71 4.28
C VAL A 549 -17.34 13.67 3.50
N PRO A 550 -17.41 13.66 2.16
CA PRO A 550 -16.64 12.71 1.36
C PRO A 550 -15.14 12.97 1.51
N GLY A 551 -14.32 11.98 1.13
CA GLY A 551 -12.88 12.18 1.00
C GLY A 551 -12.52 13.18 -0.10
N LEU A 552 -11.22 13.46 -0.24
CA LEU A 552 -10.75 14.40 -1.26
C LEU A 552 -11.13 13.93 -2.67
N PRO A 553 -11.67 14.82 -3.53
CA PRO A 553 -11.91 14.54 -4.94
C PRO A 553 -10.66 13.95 -5.62
N THR A 554 -10.88 13.03 -6.55
CA THR A 554 -9.83 12.33 -7.29
C THR A 554 -8.84 13.28 -7.98
N THR A 555 -9.33 14.41 -8.50
CA THR A 555 -8.52 15.46 -9.12
C THR A 555 -7.55 16.13 -8.14
N ILE A 556 -8.00 16.40 -6.91
CA ILE A 556 -7.17 16.97 -5.84
C ILE A 556 -6.16 15.94 -5.38
N ARG A 557 -6.59 14.69 -5.17
CA ARG A 557 -5.71 13.58 -4.77
C ARG A 557 -4.58 13.38 -5.78
N LYS A 558 -4.89 13.40 -7.08
CA LYS A 558 -3.90 13.39 -8.16
C LYS A 558 -2.92 14.56 -8.07
N ARG A 559 -3.41 15.81 -8.00
CA ARG A 559 -2.55 17.01 -7.93
C ARG A 559 -1.61 16.95 -6.74
N ARG A 560 -2.10 16.49 -5.59
CA ARG A 560 -1.30 16.34 -4.37
C ARG A 560 -0.28 15.22 -4.48
N LEU A 561 -0.62 14.12 -5.13
CA LEU A 561 0.32 13.03 -5.37
C LEU A 561 1.49 13.47 -6.27
N VAL A 562 1.19 14.21 -7.34
CA VAL A 562 2.20 14.83 -8.21
C VAL A 562 3.03 15.84 -7.43
N SER A 563 2.40 16.77 -6.70
CA SER A 563 3.11 17.76 -5.87
C SER A 563 4.00 17.11 -4.81
N ALA A 564 3.56 16.01 -4.22
CA ALA A 564 4.35 15.26 -3.25
C ALA A 564 5.54 14.53 -3.90
N THR A 565 5.44 14.11 -5.17
CA THR A 565 6.58 13.59 -5.96
C THR A 565 7.54 14.71 -6.31
N VAL A 566 7.06 15.87 -6.77
CA VAL A 566 7.88 17.08 -7.00
C VAL A 566 8.65 17.48 -5.73
N GLY A 567 7.99 17.48 -4.57
CA GLY A 567 8.63 17.80 -3.30
C GLY A 567 9.68 16.78 -2.86
N ASP A 568 9.48 15.49 -3.15
CA ASP A 568 10.50 14.47 -2.88
C ASP A 568 11.69 14.56 -3.85
N LEU A 569 11.46 14.91 -5.12
CA LEU A 569 12.53 15.16 -6.11
C LEU A 569 13.40 16.36 -5.68
N HIS A 570 12.79 17.48 -5.30
CA HIS A 570 13.50 18.62 -4.69
C HIS A 570 14.29 18.23 -3.43
N GLY A 571 13.74 17.30 -2.63
CA GLY A 571 14.34 16.85 -1.38
C GLY A 571 15.48 15.83 -1.53
N LEU A 572 15.82 15.38 -2.74
CA LEU A 572 16.83 14.33 -2.96
C LEU A 572 18.24 14.78 -2.53
N HIS A 573 18.58 16.05 -2.72
CA HIS A 573 19.92 16.58 -2.47
C HIS A 573 20.17 16.91 -0.99
N ARG A 574 19.13 17.31 -0.26
CA ARG A 574 19.19 17.71 1.16
C ARG A 574 19.53 16.58 2.14
N ARG A 575 19.42 15.32 1.72
CA ARG A 575 19.62 14.14 2.58
C ARG A 575 20.88 13.40 2.18
N SER A 576 21.36 12.51 3.05
CA SER A 576 22.38 11.54 2.65
C SER A 576 21.87 10.67 1.49
N LEU A 577 22.77 10.24 0.60
CA LEU A 577 22.40 9.45 -0.59
C LEU A 577 21.60 8.19 -0.23
N HIS A 578 21.98 7.52 0.86
CA HIS A 578 21.33 6.29 1.33
C HIS A 578 19.91 6.54 1.85
N GLU A 579 19.69 7.61 2.62
CA GLU A 579 18.37 7.98 3.11
C GLU A 579 17.46 8.46 1.98
N ALA A 580 17.99 9.24 1.04
CA ALA A 580 17.25 9.71 -0.12
C ALA A 580 16.75 8.52 -0.96
N GLU A 581 17.61 7.54 -1.20
CA GLU A 581 17.27 6.31 -1.94
C GLU A 581 16.17 5.49 -1.25
N SER A 582 16.30 5.22 0.05
CA SER A 582 15.30 4.45 0.79
C SER A 582 13.95 5.16 0.83
N ARG A 583 13.95 6.45 1.18
CA ARG A 583 12.73 7.24 1.30
C ARG A 583 12.04 7.40 -0.05
N PHE A 584 12.78 7.72 -1.10
CA PHE A 584 12.21 7.89 -2.42
C PHE A 584 11.64 6.57 -2.95
N GLY A 585 12.40 5.47 -2.86
CA GLY A 585 11.96 4.16 -3.34
C GLY A 585 10.69 3.66 -2.64
N GLY A 586 10.64 3.74 -1.29
CA GLY A 586 9.47 3.32 -0.52
C GLY A 586 8.23 4.20 -0.76
N THR A 587 8.42 5.51 -0.82
CA THR A 587 7.31 6.44 -1.05
C THR A 587 6.76 6.28 -2.47
N MET A 588 7.63 6.15 -3.47
CA MET A 588 7.21 6.11 -4.87
C MET A 588 6.48 4.82 -5.24
N ALA A 589 6.81 3.68 -4.62
CA ALA A 589 6.06 2.43 -4.81
C ALA A 589 4.57 2.57 -4.41
N ASP A 590 4.29 3.21 -3.27
CA ASP A 590 2.91 3.49 -2.83
C ASP A 590 2.20 4.47 -3.77
N ARG A 591 2.89 5.53 -4.22
CA ARG A 591 2.32 6.50 -5.15
C ARG A 591 2.03 5.89 -6.53
N LEU A 592 2.92 5.03 -7.03
CA LEU A 592 2.73 4.30 -8.29
C LEU A 592 1.48 3.44 -8.25
N LEU A 593 1.27 2.69 -7.17
CA LEU A 593 0.06 1.89 -7.01
C LEU A 593 -1.20 2.77 -6.99
N ARG A 594 -1.19 3.87 -6.22
CA ARG A 594 -2.31 4.82 -6.17
C ARG A 594 -2.60 5.46 -7.53
N LEU A 595 -1.57 5.78 -8.31
CA LEU A 595 -1.72 6.31 -9.68
C LEU A 595 -2.28 5.26 -10.63
N ALA A 596 -1.78 4.01 -10.56
CA ALA A 596 -2.23 2.91 -11.40
C ALA A 596 -3.69 2.54 -11.14
N GLN A 597 -4.08 2.40 -9.86
CA GLN A 597 -5.48 2.16 -9.47
C GLN A 597 -6.41 3.28 -9.93
N HIS A 598 -5.92 4.52 -9.98
CA HIS A 598 -6.70 5.63 -10.51
C HIS A 598 -6.81 5.57 -12.04
N ASP A 599 -5.76 5.17 -12.75
CA ASP A 599 -5.79 4.94 -14.20
C ASP A 599 -6.80 3.84 -14.59
N ASP A 600 -6.95 2.78 -13.79
CA ASP A 600 -7.97 1.73 -14.01
C ASP A 600 -9.40 2.28 -14.01
N SER A 601 -9.65 3.35 -13.25
CA SER A 601 -10.96 4.02 -13.19
C SER A 601 -11.24 4.95 -14.38
N LEU A 602 -10.23 5.25 -15.20
CA LEU A 602 -10.33 6.14 -16.35
C LEU A 602 -10.56 5.34 -17.66
N PRO A 603 -11.29 5.92 -18.64
CA PRO A 603 -11.32 5.39 -20.01
C PRO A 603 -9.91 5.26 -20.59
N GLU A 604 -9.69 4.29 -21.49
CA GLU A 604 -8.36 3.97 -22.04
C GLU A 604 -7.65 5.19 -22.63
N GLU A 605 -8.36 6.05 -23.34
CA GLU A 605 -7.85 7.29 -23.96
C GLU A 605 -7.29 8.31 -22.94
N ARG A 606 -7.65 8.16 -21.64
CA ARG A 606 -7.20 9.05 -20.56
C ARG A 606 -6.21 8.40 -19.61
N ARG A 607 -5.74 7.19 -19.90
CA ARG A 607 -4.76 6.49 -19.07
C ARG A 607 -3.36 7.03 -19.32
N TYR A 608 -2.87 7.86 -18.40
CA TYR A 608 -1.52 8.43 -18.45
C TYR A 608 -0.88 8.59 -17.07
N LEU A 609 -1.65 8.36 -16.00
CA LEU A 609 -1.16 8.53 -14.63
C LEU A 609 -0.14 7.47 -14.28
N PHE A 610 -0.33 6.28 -14.83
CA PHE A 610 0.60 5.20 -14.68
C PHE A 610 1.97 5.56 -15.30
N SER A 611 2.00 6.03 -16.56
CA SER A 611 3.26 6.46 -17.17
C SER A 611 3.88 7.65 -16.45
N LEU A 612 3.05 8.57 -15.95
CA LEU A 612 3.51 9.70 -15.13
C LEU A 612 4.23 9.23 -13.86
N GLY A 613 3.72 8.19 -13.20
CA GLY A 613 4.38 7.60 -12.04
C GLY A 613 5.73 6.99 -12.40
N LEU A 614 5.82 6.23 -13.49
CA LEU A 614 7.09 5.62 -13.93
C LEU A 614 8.13 6.66 -14.35
N VAL A 615 7.73 7.74 -15.02
CA VAL A 615 8.62 8.86 -15.35
C VAL A 615 9.15 9.52 -14.08
N GLY A 616 8.29 9.76 -13.09
CA GLY A 616 8.74 10.30 -11.80
C GLY A 616 9.75 9.38 -11.09
N LEU A 617 9.53 8.07 -11.15
CA LEU A 617 10.43 7.06 -10.59
C LEU A 617 11.79 7.03 -11.31
N ASP A 618 11.78 7.08 -12.65
CA ASP A 618 13.01 7.13 -13.47
C ASP A 618 13.80 8.41 -13.20
N LEU A 619 13.14 9.58 -13.19
CA LEU A 619 13.76 10.87 -12.88
C LEU A 619 14.47 10.86 -11.52
N GLY A 620 13.79 10.38 -10.47
CA GLY A 620 14.39 10.34 -9.14
C GLY A 620 15.58 9.39 -9.05
N TYR A 621 15.52 8.22 -9.67
CA TYR A 621 16.68 7.32 -9.71
C TYR A 621 17.81 7.84 -10.60
N ALA A 622 17.50 8.54 -11.69
CA ALA A 622 18.51 9.18 -12.53
C ALA A 622 19.24 10.29 -11.75
N CYS A 623 18.51 11.15 -11.02
CA CYS A 623 19.11 12.15 -10.13
C CYS A 623 20.02 11.50 -9.06
N LEU A 624 19.55 10.43 -8.41
CA LEU A 624 20.36 9.67 -7.45
C LEU A 624 21.61 9.03 -8.09
N ASN A 625 21.51 8.59 -9.35
CA ASN A 625 22.64 8.01 -10.06
C ASN A 625 23.67 9.07 -10.45
N LEU A 626 23.22 10.24 -10.94
CA LEU A 626 24.06 11.40 -11.21
C LEU A 626 24.82 11.82 -9.96
N ARG A 627 24.10 12.02 -8.84
CA ARG A 627 24.69 12.35 -7.55
C ARG A 627 25.68 11.30 -7.05
N ARG A 628 25.43 10.01 -7.29
CA ARG A 628 26.36 8.94 -6.89
C ARG A 628 27.67 8.95 -7.70
N ARG A 629 27.63 9.35 -8.96
CA ARG A 629 28.80 9.33 -9.87
C ARG A 629 29.61 10.62 -9.80
N LEU A 630 28.92 11.75 -9.70
CA LEU A 630 29.50 13.09 -9.83
C LEU A 630 29.58 13.82 -8.49
N GLY A 631 28.77 13.43 -7.49
CA GLY A 631 28.68 14.15 -6.23
C GLY A 631 29.98 14.14 -5.43
N GLY A 632 30.33 15.27 -4.82
CA GLY A 632 31.53 15.44 -3.99
C GLY A 632 32.83 15.57 -4.78
N ARG A 633 32.80 15.69 -6.12
CA ARG A 633 33.99 15.99 -6.93
C ARG A 633 34.37 17.47 -6.91
N SER A 634 33.38 18.36 -6.84
CA SER A 634 33.58 19.82 -6.81
C SER A 634 32.28 20.50 -6.37
N ASP A 635 32.39 21.59 -5.59
CA ASP A 635 31.24 22.41 -5.18
C ASP A 635 30.44 22.94 -6.37
N ALA A 636 31.11 23.30 -7.48
CA ALA A 636 30.44 23.77 -8.70
C ALA A 636 29.60 22.67 -9.36
N LEU A 637 30.06 21.42 -9.30
CA LEU A 637 29.34 20.27 -9.85
C LEU A 637 28.17 19.87 -8.96
N ASP A 638 28.35 19.93 -7.63
CA ASP A 638 27.28 19.70 -6.67
C ASP A 638 26.15 20.74 -6.81
N LEU A 639 26.50 22.03 -7.00
CA LEU A 639 25.52 23.09 -7.29
C LEU A 639 24.78 22.83 -8.61
N ALA A 640 25.49 22.45 -9.69
CA ALA A 640 24.86 22.16 -10.97
C ALA A 640 23.95 20.90 -10.92
N LEU A 641 24.29 19.91 -10.09
CA LEU A 641 23.44 18.74 -9.84
C LEU A 641 22.15 19.12 -9.10
N ASP A 642 22.28 19.96 -8.07
CA ASP A 642 21.15 20.48 -7.30
C ASP A 642 20.18 21.27 -8.19
N ASP A 643 20.71 22.15 -9.03
CA ASP A 643 19.95 22.95 -10.00
C ASP A 643 19.23 22.09 -11.03
N LEU A 644 19.93 21.10 -11.63
CA LEU A 644 19.32 20.18 -12.58
C LEU A 644 18.18 19.37 -11.93
N ALA A 645 18.36 18.92 -10.69
CA ALA A 645 17.34 18.16 -10.00
C ALA A 645 16.10 18.99 -9.64
N ALA A 646 16.28 20.26 -9.27
CA ALA A 646 15.18 21.20 -9.09
C ALA A 646 14.43 21.43 -10.41
N ALA A 647 15.16 21.66 -11.50
CA ALA A 647 14.58 21.84 -12.83
C ALA A 647 13.79 20.60 -13.30
N LEU A 648 14.34 19.40 -13.14
CA LEU A 648 13.65 18.14 -13.45
C LEU A 648 12.40 17.94 -12.58
N ALA A 649 12.42 18.38 -11.32
CA ALA A 649 11.27 18.31 -10.43
C ALA A 649 10.14 19.25 -10.87
N ASP A 650 10.47 20.49 -11.25
CA ASP A 650 9.49 21.47 -11.74
C ASP A 650 8.89 21.05 -13.08
N ASP A 651 9.73 20.58 -14.00
CA ASP A 651 9.30 20.09 -15.31
C ASP A 651 8.48 18.80 -15.20
N TYR A 652 8.73 17.96 -14.20
CA TYR A 652 7.82 16.84 -13.88
C TYR A 652 6.43 17.35 -13.47
N GLY A 653 6.36 18.38 -12.64
CA GLY A 653 5.11 19.02 -12.27
C GLY A 653 4.40 19.70 -13.46
N ALA A 654 5.17 20.31 -14.36
CA ALA A 654 4.69 20.96 -15.57
C ALA A 654 4.17 19.96 -16.61
N SER A 655 4.90 18.88 -16.87
CA SER A 655 4.51 17.80 -17.79
C SER A 655 3.26 17.06 -17.32
N ALA A 656 3.09 16.85 -16.00
CA ALA A 656 1.84 16.34 -15.42
C ALA A 656 0.63 17.26 -15.71
N ARG A 657 0.89 18.55 -15.94
CA ARG A 657 -0.11 19.54 -16.36
C ARG A 657 -0.21 19.71 -17.88
N GLY A 658 0.61 19.01 -18.67
CA GLY A 658 0.67 19.16 -20.12
C GLY A 658 1.33 20.44 -20.60
N HIS A 659 2.14 21.10 -19.76
CA HIS A 659 3.01 22.21 -20.16
C HIS A 659 4.36 21.66 -20.63
N ASP A 660 5.04 22.40 -21.51
CA ASP A 660 6.33 21.97 -22.05
C ASP A 660 7.47 22.13 -21.01
N PRO A 661 8.39 21.16 -20.94
CA PRO A 661 9.50 21.14 -19.97
C PRO A 661 10.76 21.79 -20.54
N ASP A 662 10.91 23.11 -20.35
CA ASP A 662 12.04 23.85 -20.93
C ASP A 662 13.25 23.92 -19.98
N SER A 663 13.03 23.84 -18.66
CA SER A 663 14.06 24.11 -17.65
C SER A 663 15.14 23.03 -17.60
N ALA A 664 14.75 21.76 -17.66
CA ALA A 664 15.64 20.61 -17.52
C ALA A 664 16.72 20.59 -18.61
N ARG A 665 16.40 21.03 -19.83
CA ARG A 665 17.37 21.12 -20.94
C ARG A 665 18.41 22.20 -20.67
N GLU A 666 17.98 23.37 -20.19
CA GLU A 666 18.88 24.49 -19.88
C GLU A 666 19.87 24.11 -18.76
N TYR A 667 19.36 23.66 -17.61
CA TYR A 667 20.20 23.27 -16.48
C TYR A 667 21.02 22.01 -16.76
N GLY A 668 20.51 21.12 -17.60
CA GLY A 668 21.26 19.97 -18.11
C GLY A 668 22.50 20.39 -18.88
N ASN A 669 22.37 21.38 -19.78
CA ASN A 669 23.50 21.93 -20.52
C ASN A 669 24.51 22.63 -19.61
N ARG A 670 24.07 23.33 -18.55
CA ARG A 670 24.98 23.94 -17.55
C ARG A 670 25.78 22.89 -16.79
N LEU A 671 25.15 21.78 -16.39
CA LEU A 671 25.85 20.65 -15.77
C LEU A 671 26.89 20.07 -16.71
N LEU A 672 26.54 19.87 -17.98
CA LEU A 672 27.47 19.35 -18.99
C LEU A 672 28.65 20.29 -19.23
N GLN A 673 28.45 21.60 -19.35
CA GLN A 673 29.53 22.58 -19.46
C GLN A 673 30.45 22.58 -18.24
N THR A 674 29.89 22.41 -17.04
CA THR A 674 30.68 22.32 -15.80
C THR A 674 31.49 21.03 -15.77
N LEU A 675 30.90 19.91 -16.20
CA LEU A 675 31.57 18.63 -16.33
C LEU A 675 32.69 18.69 -17.37
N GLU A 676 32.46 19.30 -18.53
CA GLU A 676 33.47 19.45 -19.60
C GLU A 676 34.69 20.26 -19.15
N ARG A 677 34.49 21.26 -18.28
CA ARG A 677 35.59 22.04 -17.71
C ARG A 677 36.42 21.27 -16.67
N GLN A 678 35.88 20.20 -16.09
CA GLN A 678 36.50 19.48 -14.97
C GLN A 678 36.91 18.03 -15.30
N ALA A 679 36.28 17.40 -16.29
CA ALA A 679 36.47 16.01 -16.63
C ALA A 679 37.28 15.87 -17.93
N ASP A 680 38.38 15.10 -17.84
CA ASP A 680 39.21 14.72 -18.98
C ASP A 680 38.62 13.55 -19.80
N ASP A 681 37.57 12.89 -19.25
CA ASP A 681 36.90 11.74 -19.88
C ASP A 681 35.73 12.15 -20.79
N SER A 682 36.02 12.18 -22.10
CA SER A 682 35.02 12.45 -23.14
C SER A 682 33.86 11.43 -23.18
N ALA A 683 34.06 10.20 -22.70
CA ALA A 683 33.01 9.19 -22.69
C ALA A 683 32.02 9.39 -21.53
N GLU A 684 32.49 9.77 -20.33
CA GLU A 684 31.61 10.10 -19.20
C GLU A 684 30.70 11.30 -19.55
N TYR A 685 31.26 12.34 -20.18
CA TYR A 685 30.50 13.49 -20.70
C TYR A 685 29.39 13.04 -21.67
N ARG A 686 29.74 12.26 -22.71
CA ARG A 686 28.77 11.81 -23.73
C ARG A 686 27.68 10.93 -23.13
N LEU A 687 28.02 10.07 -22.17
CA LEU A 687 27.04 9.25 -21.45
C LEU A 687 26.05 10.10 -20.65
N MET A 688 26.53 11.11 -19.91
CA MET A 688 25.67 12.03 -19.15
C MET A 688 24.80 12.88 -20.07
N ALA A 689 25.36 13.39 -21.17
CA ALA A 689 24.66 14.25 -22.11
C ALA A 689 23.36 13.61 -22.64
N GLY A 690 23.45 12.38 -23.13
CA GLY A 690 22.22 11.71 -23.59
C GLY A 690 21.41 11.01 -22.50
N LEU A 691 21.89 10.89 -21.25
CA LEU A 691 20.99 10.61 -20.13
C LEU A 691 20.06 11.81 -19.90
N ILE A 692 20.62 13.02 -19.86
CA ILE A 692 19.87 14.28 -19.72
C ILE A 692 18.89 14.46 -20.88
N GLU A 693 19.35 14.22 -22.12
CA GLU A 693 18.47 14.29 -23.30
C GLU A 693 17.32 13.29 -23.21
N ARG A 694 17.59 12.03 -22.81
CA ARG A 694 16.56 11.01 -22.60
C ARG A 694 15.52 11.46 -21.57
N LEU A 695 15.94 12.03 -20.44
CA LEU A 695 15.03 12.49 -19.39
C LEU A 695 14.14 13.63 -19.88
N THR A 696 14.72 14.59 -20.61
CA THR A 696 14.00 15.72 -21.21
C THR A 696 12.96 15.23 -22.23
N MET A 697 13.36 14.35 -23.15
CA MET A 697 12.44 13.71 -24.11
C MET A 697 11.33 12.91 -23.41
N SER A 698 11.62 12.29 -22.26
CA SER A 698 10.62 11.57 -21.46
C SER A 698 9.56 12.53 -20.92
N LEU A 699 9.98 13.69 -20.41
CA LEU A 699 9.11 14.75 -19.90
C LEU A 699 8.26 15.35 -21.03
N GLU A 700 8.84 15.62 -22.21
CA GLU A 700 8.11 16.14 -23.38
C GLU A 700 7.03 15.16 -23.85
N ARG A 701 7.36 13.87 -23.98
CA ARG A 701 6.38 12.81 -24.32
C ARG A 701 5.28 12.73 -23.28
N GLN A 702 5.61 12.87 -22.00
CA GLN A 702 4.65 12.83 -20.91
C GLN A 702 3.74 14.07 -20.91
N ALA A 703 4.26 15.24 -21.25
CA ALA A 703 3.49 16.46 -21.45
C ALA A 703 2.49 16.29 -22.61
N ALA A 704 2.94 15.76 -23.75
CA ALA A 704 2.09 15.48 -24.90
C ALA A 704 0.94 14.52 -24.57
N ARG A 705 1.21 13.41 -23.86
CA ARG A 705 0.17 12.49 -23.39
C ARG A 705 -0.81 13.15 -22.44
N SER A 706 -0.31 13.99 -21.53
CA SER A 706 -1.16 14.72 -20.58
C SER A 706 -2.07 15.73 -21.30
N ARG A 707 -1.61 16.35 -22.40
CA ARG A 707 -2.43 17.21 -23.28
C ARG A 707 -3.51 16.41 -24.01
N GLN A 708 -3.13 15.30 -24.66
CA GLN A 708 -4.07 14.42 -25.36
C GLN A 708 -5.19 13.91 -24.44
N ALA A 709 -4.83 13.43 -23.25
CA ALA A 709 -5.80 12.94 -22.27
C ALA A 709 -6.76 14.03 -21.75
N ARG A 710 -6.33 15.30 -21.75
CA ARG A 710 -7.19 16.45 -21.41
C ARG A 710 -8.11 16.84 -22.56
N GLN A 711 -7.62 16.79 -23.79
CA GLN A 711 -8.41 17.09 -24.98
C GLN A 711 -9.49 16.01 -25.22
N ALA A 712 -9.22 14.75 -24.85
CA ALA A 712 -10.20 13.67 -24.84
C ALA A 712 -11.25 13.76 -23.71
N ALA A 713 -11.23 14.82 -22.88
CA ALA A 713 -12.30 15.08 -21.93
C ALA A 713 -13.49 15.75 -22.65
N PRO A 714 -14.74 15.23 -22.55
CA PRO A 714 -15.88 15.95 -23.07
C PRO A 714 -15.91 17.31 -22.37
N ALA A 715 -16.19 18.36 -23.14
CA ALA A 715 -16.43 19.69 -22.63
C ALA A 715 -17.63 19.67 -21.67
N VAL A 716 -17.42 19.29 -20.41
CA VAL A 716 -18.42 19.44 -19.36
C VAL A 716 -18.27 20.87 -18.84
N GLY A 717 -18.82 21.77 -19.64
CA GLY A 717 -19.03 23.17 -19.33
C GLY A 717 -20.31 23.60 -20.05
N VAL A 718 -21.40 23.67 -19.29
CA VAL A 718 -22.63 24.40 -19.62
C VAL A 718 -23.52 23.81 -20.73
N ALA A 719 -24.10 22.63 -20.54
CA ALA A 719 -25.43 22.30 -21.09
C ALA A 719 -26.02 21.02 -20.46
N GLY A 720 -27.24 21.12 -19.94
CA GLY A 720 -28.16 19.98 -19.86
C GLY A 720 -28.08 19.07 -18.63
N ARG A 721 -28.83 19.42 -17.58
CA ARG A 721 -29.53 18.42 -16.76
C ARG A 721 -30.43 17.60 -17.68
N GLN A 722 -29.99 16.44 -18.17
CA GLN A 722 -30.90 15.44 -18.73
C GLN A 722 -30.46 14.03 -18.32
N ARG A 723 -31.45 13.28 -17.81
CA ARG A 723 -31.37 11.96 -17.20
C ARG A 723 -30.75 10.94 -18.17
N ALA A 724 -29.82 10.12 -17.69
CA ALA A 724 -29.40 8.90 -18.38
C ALA A 724 -30.48 7.81 -18.24
N PRO A 725 -30.89 7.11 -19.32
CA PRO A 725 -31.80 5.98 -19.22
C PRO A 725 -31.04 4.67 -18.87
N LEU A 726 -31.77 3.80 -18.17
CA LEU A 726 -31.36 2.46 -17.74
C LEU A 726 -31.03 1.55 -18.95
N ARG A 727 -29.82 0.97 -18.99
CA ARG A 727 -29.46 -0.09 -19.93
C ARG A 727 -30.18 -1.40 -19.55
N GLN A 728 -31.13 -1.83 -20.37
CA GLN A 728 -31.69 -3.19 -20.39
C GLN A 728 -30.72 -4.17 -21.08
N GLY A 729 -30.89 -5.46 -20.75
CA GLY A 729 -29.91 -6.55 -20.89
C GLY A 729 -29.55 -6.99 -22.30
N ALA A 730 -28.34 -7.54 -22.42
CA ALA A 730 -27.83 -8.24 -23.59
C ALA A 730 -28.28 -9.73 -23.55
N LYS A 731 -28.98 -10.15 -24.60
CA LYS A 731 -29.31 -11.55 -24.93
C LYS A 731 -28.05 -12.31 -25.39
N ALA A 732 -27.95 -13.58 -24.99
CA ALA A 732 -27.00 -14.56 -25.51
C ALA A 732 -27.40 -15.03 -26.93
N PRO A 733 -26.44 -15.39 -27.81
CA PRO A 733 -26.74 -16.01 -29.09
C PRO A 733 -26.93 -17.54 -28.94
N GLY A 734 -27.85 -18.06 -29.75
CA GLY A 734 -28.34 -19.43 -29.73
C GLY A 734 -27.38 -20.49 -30.26
N VAL A 735 -27.68 -21.72 -29.84
CA VAL A 735 -27.14 -22.99 -30.34
C VAL A 735 -28.20 -23.54 -31.29
N ASP A 736 -27.84 -23.69 -32.56
CA ASP A 736 -28.55 -24.54 -33.52
C ASP A 736 -27.56 -25.62 -34.00
N ARG A 737 -28.02 -26.87 -33.90
CA ARG A 737 -27.46 -28.15 -34.34
C ARG A 737 -26.49 -28.89 -33.43
#